data_AF-E3NC31-F1
#
_entry.id   AF-E3NC31-F1
#
_cell.length_a   1.000
_cell.length_b   1.000
_cell.length_c   1.000
_cell.angle_alpha   90.00
_cell.angle_beta   90.00
_cell.angle_gamma   90.00
#
_symmetry.space_group_name_H-M   'P 1'
#
loop_
_entity.id
_entity.type
_entity.pdbx_description
1 polymer ?
#
loop_
_entity_poly.entity_id
_entity_poly.type
_entity_poly.pdbx_seq_one_letter_code
_entity_poly.pdbx_strand_id
1 'polypeptide(L)'
;MSNDVDGCEIIDDVFYDDSEKERDESEDVKKNITEVSIENITPLEKTEKVEECKRIDSILYGESEQGENETVDVKETGSDLSIEKGEIIDKLPVDVIENVVKESAGLLEVFRSEISTENATIPVQNRENGNDFGIISNILSKLVETVVYNVEGIGEIPKLMDIKLATPEKVCQVKQKRREKPKKQMGKIQKVPAGKADELIQQVRVWFEKEFNSYVQDGKSFQRLEWLADSLTAAIHKASVGDEGALKKIEKRCPPLEMKEGEMSTQTTVTKSARNTSQMSGEKSKGARESLGKSYWQNRAKTYNRLIGKESKQCEIPIGVLEKFFTETTSVTNVPKEVLEAKSSKLPKAQVGEWIEGEFTQKELADALKKTKDTAPGVDGLKYHHLSWFDPDSRLLALLYNECRVHRRIPAHWKEAETILLYKGGDELKPDNWRPISLMPTIYKLYSSLWNRRIRSVNGVLSKCQRGFQEREGCNESIAILRTAIDVAKGKKRDLSVAWLDLTNAFGSVPHELIEHTLIRNGFPEMVVQVVKDMYKGASIRVKSKTEKSEQIQIKSGVKQGDPISPTLFNMCLENVIRRHLDTAAGHKCLNTKIKVLAFADDMAILSESQDQLQRELTKLDGDCTPLNLIFKPAKCASLVLEKGKVNAAAVVNLKGVPIRNMACSDTYKYLGIQTGVETRTSEMDLIESVVKEFELLVRDEELTLPQKLDCIKSFMLPKMTYMYGNSIPKLTELKYFAGETMKAVKSIHEIPHSGSPVEYCQLPISKGGLGVACPKITALITYLVSTMKKLWSDDEYIKKLYSDYLKEVVVAETGRQDVTLSDMAAYLSNETPSKKKNFGYTTFTRIREVCRGLSSIKDAPLHKIKIVEHEGKLAILVQAIEDGPEAVYTESHVKKLQLLLKKEANTGILHRFITQKPVKSQVVQVVLQHPQSNSFVRNGGQMSFSAHKIVHKARLNLLVCNANTWDATSTKQCRRCVKEKETQMHILQVCTYNKSGLITERHNAVHNKVSELIKKGSKRNWKLVDDSVIAGPSVKRPDIMLRSPDGKEIILADVTCPYECGLKGMQRAWDHKVEKYTKAYKYLEARGIKVTVLPIVVGSLGTWWKPTTNSLVQLGIDRKTINEWIPKLCAATAEYSKNIYWRHIKGDRYQSIPMKFGLDKPPGNSWKRRKRRKPPKPAKN
;
A
#
# COMPACT_ATOMS: atom_id res chain seq x y z
N MET A 1 61.78 31.61 -0.56
CA MET A 1 61.93 31.98 -1.98
C MET A 1 60.81 31.25 -2.72
N SER A 2 59.60 31.82 -2.72
CA SER A 2 59.06 32.79 -3.71
C SER A 2 58.69 32.12 -5.03
N ASN A 3 57.38 32.22 -5.33
CA ASN A 3 56.73 32.19 -6.65
C ASN A 3 56.36 30.83 -7.26
N ASP A 4 55.07 30.46 -7.15
CA ASP A 4 54.10 30.55 -8.25
C ASP A 4 52.84 29.71 -7.93
N VAL A 5 51.82 30.39 -7.41
CA VAL A 5 50.44 29.90 -7.34
C VAL A 5 49.56 31.01 -7.88
N ASP A 6 49.30 30.98 -9.18
CA ASP A 6 48.29 31.81 -9.83
C ASP A 6 47.43 30.99 -10.78
N GLY A 7 46.14 31.35 -10.84
CA GLY A 7 45.23 30.92 -11.89
C GLY A 7 44.08 29.99 -11.46
N CYS A 8 43.28 30.39 -10.49
CA CYS A 8 41.86 30.06 -10.51
C CYS A 8 41.12 31.36 -10.22
N GLU A 9 40.76 32.06 -11.30
CA GLU A 9 40.00 33.31 -11.23
C GLU A 9 38.77 33.12 -10.33
N ILE A 10 38.73 33.98 -9.32
CA ILE A 10 37.54 34.33 -8.56
C ILE A 10 36.67 35.09 -9.54
N ILE A 11 35.54 34.49 -9.93
CA ILE A 11 34.43 35.23 -10.53
C ILE A 11 33.27 35.10 -9.53
N ASP A 12 33.21 36.11 -8.66
CA ASP A 12 31.97 36.60 -8.09
C ASP A 12 31.11 37.09 -9.26
N ASP A 13 30.08 36.32 -9.64
CA ASP A 13 28.86 36.83 -10.28
C ASP A 13 27.93 35.65 -10.61
N VAL A 14 26.99 35.37 -9.70
CA VAL A 14 25.55 35.21 -9.93
C VAL A 14 24.93 35.17 -8.52
N PHE A 15 24.68 36.34 -7.95
CA PHE A 15 23.76 36.51 -6.82
C PHE A 15 22.59 37.35 -7.33
N TYR A 16 21.39 36.79 -7.25
CA TYR A 16 20.16 37.57 -7.35
C TYR A 16 19.81 38.11 -5.98
N ASP A 17 19.46 39.40 -6.00
CA ASP A 17 18.77 40.17 -4.98
C ASP A 17 17.37 39.57 -4.76
N ASP A 18 17.12 38.97 -3.60
CA ASP A 18 15.76 38.70 -3.12
C ASP A 18 15.32 39.91 -2.30
N SER A 19 14.95 40.99 -2.99
CA SER A 19 14.12 42.06 -2.43
C SER A 19 12.65 41.61 -2.45
N GLU A 20 12.29 40.65 -1.59
CA GLU A 20 10.89 40.50 -1.18
C GLU A 20 10.55 41.63 -0.20
N LYS A 21 9.75 42.59 -0.68
CA LYS A 21 8.97 43.49 0.16
C LYS A 21 7.99 42.67 1.02
N GLU A 22 8.44 42.22 2.18
CA GLU A 22 7.53 42.00 3.30
C GLU A 22 7.34 43.34 4.02
N ARG A 23 6.15 43.90 3.84
CA ARG A 23 5.65 45.02 4.66
C ARG A 23 5.25 44.44 6.02
N ASP A 24 5.80 45.08 7.05
CA ASP A 24 5.41 45.11 8.45
C ASP A 24 4.29 44.17 8.90
N GLU A 25 4.62 43.28 9.83
CA GLU A 25 3.85 43.13 11.06
C GLU A 25 4.82 42.75 12.19
N SER A 26 5.02 43.71 13.08
CA SER A 26 5.92 43.69 14.24
C SER A 26 5.56 42.61 15.25
N GLU A 27 6.58 41.87 15.70
CA GLU A 27 6.53 41.03 16.91
C GLU A 27 6.34 41.86 18.19
N ASP A 28 5.38 41.40 19.00
CA ASP A 28 5.42 41.24 20.45
C ASP A 28 6.28 42.19 21.30
N VAL A 29 5.61 42.92 22.21
CA VAL A 29 6.22 43.28 23.50
C VAL A 29 5.21 43.15 24.66
N LYS A 30 5.53 42.19 25.53
CA LYS A 30 5.31 42.10 27.00
C LYS A 30 4.06 41.40 27.58
N LYS A 31 4.36 40.20 28.10
CA LYS A 31 4.30 39.78 29.53
C LYS A 31 2.98 39.89 30.31
N ASN A 32 2.59 38.72 30.83
CA ASN A 32 1.98 38.38 32.13
C ASN A 32 0.92 39.34 32.70
N ILE A 33 -0.26 38.79 33.04
CA ILE A 33 -0.87 38.80 34.39
C ILE A 33 -2.24 38.06 34.34
N THR A 34 -2.62 37.62 35.52
CA THR A 34 -3.63 36.69 36.05
C THR A 34 -5.10 36.85 35.65
N GLU A 35 -5.86 35.80 36.00
CA GLU A 35 -7.31 35.70 36.23
C GLU A 35 -8.03 37.03 36.53
N VAL A 36 -9.24 37.22 35.97
CA VAL A 36 -10.48 37.64 36.66
C VAL A 36 -11.67 37.60 35.69
N SER A 37 -12.82 37.20 36.24
CA SER A 37 -14.14 37.02 35.66
C SER A 37 -14.99 38.32 35.64
N ILE A 38 -16.14 38.27 34.95
CA ILE A 38 -17.38 39.07 35.11
C ILE A 38 -17.64 40.19 34.06
N GLU A 39 -18.68 39.92 33.26
CA GLU A 39 -19.79 40.76 32.76
C GLU A 39 -19.79 42.27 33.08
N ASN A 40 -19.97 43.12 32.04
CA ASN A 40 -21.13 44.01 31.85
C ASN A 40 -20.88 45.19 30.85
N ILE A 41 -21.94 45.52 30.08
CA ILE A 41 -22.31 46.86 29.51
C ILE A 41 -21.47 47.37 28.29
N THR A 42 -21.98 47.88 27.16
CA THR A 42 -23.33 48.15 26.58
C THR A 42 -23.23 48.35 25.05
N PRO A 43 -24.37 48.38 24.31
CA PRO A 43 -24.43 48.53 22.86
C PRO A 43 -24.70 49.97 22.41
N LEU A 44 -23.72 50.63 21.80
CA LEU A 44 -23.93 51.83 20.96
C LEU A 44 -22.64 52.13 20.20
N GLU A 45 -22.52 51.57 18.99
CA GLU A 45 -21.80 52.11 17.82
C GLU A 45 -22.08 51.17 16.63
N LYS A 46 -23.39 51.05 16.34
CA LYS A 46 -23.85 50.87 14.97
C LYS A 46 -23.88 52.27 14.35
N THR A 47 -23.48 52.35 13.07
CA THR A 47 -23.55 53.50 12.14
C THR A 47 -22.45 54.56 12.24
N GLU A 48 -21.27 54.23 11.70
CA GLU A 48 -20.49 55.10 10.80
C GLU A 48 -19.39 54.26 10.12
N LYS A 49 -19.77 53.57 9.04
CA LYS A 49 -18.94 53.14 7.89
C LYS A 49 -19.84 52.54 6.80
N VAL A 50 -20.93 53.26 6.55
CA VAL A 50 -21.65 53.31 5.28
C VAL A 50 -21.24 54.66 4.69
N GLU A 51 -20.90 54.68 3.39
CA GLU A 51 -20.32 55.81 2.64
C GLU A 51 -18.80 56.00 2.70
N GLU A 52 -18.07 54.98 2.22
CA GLU A 52 -16.95 55.25 1.32
C GLU A 52 -16.95 54.16 0.22
N CYS A 53 -17.03 54.60 -1.03
CA CYS A 53 -17.08 53.81 -2.27
C CYS A 53 -18.46 53.25 -2.72
N LYS A 54 -19.46 54.15 -2.81
CA LYS A 54 -20.21 54.30 -4.09
C LYS A 54 -19.76 55.62 -4.72
N ARG A 55 -19.58 55.59 -6.05
CA ARG A 55 -19.26 56.68 -6.98
C ARG A 55 -17.80 57.14 -7.06
N ILE A 56 -17.04 56.33 -7.78
CA ILE A 56 -16.43 56.82 -9.02
C ILE A 56 -17.28 56.23 -10.15
N ASP A 57 -18.23 57.03 -10.62
CA ASP A 57 -18.78 57.00 -11.98
C ASP A 57 -18.45 58.38 -12.57
N SER A 58 -18.18 58.43 -13.89
CA SER A 58 -17.95 59.64 -14.72
C SER A 58 -16.50 59.98 -15.09
N ILE A 59 -15.82 59.12 -15.86
CA ILE A 59 -14.95 59.55 -16.97
C ILE A 59 -15.13 58.54 -18.13
N LEU A 60 -15.60 59.05 -19.28
CA LEU A 60 -15.76 58.44 -20.62
C LEU A 60 -17.17 57.97 -21.03
N TYR A 61 -17.99 58.97 -21.36
CA TYR A 61 -18.90 58.97 -22.54
C TYR A 61 -18.11 58.64 -23.84
N GLY A 62 -18.71 58.14 -24.92
CA GLY A 62 -20.15 58.08 -25.19
C GLY A 62 -20.63 57.22 -26.38
N GLU A 63 -21.96 57.15 -26.41
CA GLU A 63 -22.96 57.21 -27.51
C GLU A 63 -22.83 56.36 -28.79
N SER A 64 -23.83 55.48 -29.00
CA SER A 64 -25.02 55.66 -29.86
C SER A 64 -25.90 54.40 -29.74
N GLU A 65 -27.16 54.51 -29.29
CA GLU A 65 -28.42 54.51 -30.09
C GLU A 65 -28.61 53.24 -30.96
N GLN A 66 -29.76 52.57 -31.12
CA GLN A 66 -31.18 52.66 -30.71
C GLN A 66 -31.78 51.29 -31.12
N GLY A 67 -32.72 50.71 -30.35
CA GLY A 67 -34.12 50.54 -30.78
C GLY A 67 -34.53 49.06 -30.61
N GLU A 68 -35.43 48.69 -29.69
CA GLU A 68 -36.89 48.80 -29.67
C GLU A 68 -37.63 47.64 -30.37
N ASN A 69 -38.65 47.13 -29.66
CA ASN A 69 -39.86 46.45 -30.13
C ASN A 69 -39.68 44.98 -30.61
N GLU A 70 -40.58 44.03 -30.39
CA GLU A 70 -41.99 44.08 -29.99
C GLU A 70 -42.47 42.65 -29.64
N THR A 71 -43.65 42.64 -29.02
CA THR A 71 -44.57 41.57 -28.62
C THR A 71 -44.99 40.53 -29.69
N VAL A 72 -45.79 39.56 -29.19
CA VAL A 72 -46.80 38.70 -29.87
C VAL A 72 -46.30 37.25 -30.11
N ASP A 73 -46.64 36.22 -29.33
CA ASP A 73 -47.94 35.67 -28.86
C ASP A 73 -48.53 34.61 -29.82
N VAL A 74 -49.23 33.63 -29.22
CA VAL A 74 -50.14 32.64 -29.83
C VAL A 74 -49.44 31.43 -30.51
N LYS A 75 -49.44 30.25 -29.88
CA LYS A 75 -50.44 29.15 -29.98
C LYS A 75 -50.57 28.64 -31.43
N GLU A 76 -50.72 27.36 -31.75
CA GLU A 76 -51.52 26.32 -31.12
C GLU A 76 -51.27 25.03 -31.91
N THR A 77 -51.66 23.89 -31.30
CA THR A 77 -52.10 22.63 -31.93
C THR A 77 -51.09 21.86 -32.81
N GLY A 78 -50.97 20.54 -32.74
CA GLY A 78 -51.81 19.51 -32.16
C GLY A 78 -51.74 18.28 -33.07
N SER A 79 -52.11 17.13 -32.52
CA SER A 79 -52.36 15.83 -33.17
C SER A 79 -51.17 14.99 -33.69
N ASP A 80 -50.80 14.03 -32.84
CA ASP A 80 -50.99 12.58 -33.05
C ASP A 80 -50.90 12.02 -34.47
N LEU A 81 -50.01 11.04 -34.65
CA LEU A 81 -50.37 9.73 -35.19
C LEU A 81 -49.25 8.71 -34.93
N SER A 82 -49.64 7.60 -34.32
CA SER A 82 -48.87 6.37 -34.17
C SER A 82 -49.03 5.51 -35.41
N ILE A 83 -48.01 4.72 -35.78
CA ILE A 83 -48.10 3.41 -36.46
C ILE A 83 -46.75 2.67 -36.32
N GLU A 84 -46.85 1.35 -36.16
CA GLU A 84 -45.80 0.37 -35.86
C GLU A 84 -44.94 -0.09 -37.07
N LYS A 85 -43.71 -0.55 -36.72
CA LYS A 85 -42.90 -1.69 -37.23
C LYS A 85 -42.87 -2.09 -38.73
N GLY A 86 -41.64 -2.29 -39.23
CA GLY A 86 -41.32 -3.25 -40.31
C GLY A 86 -39.99 -2.99 -41.03
N GLU A 87 -39.17 -4.03 -41.23
CA GLU A 87 -37.81 -4.07 -41.80
C GLU A 87 -37.71 -3.90 -43.35
N ILE A 88 -36.50 -3.54 -43.85
CA ILE A 88 -35.72 -4.14 -44.98
C ILE A 88 -34.85 -3.10 -45.76
N ILE A 89 -33.52 -3.23 -45.60
CA ILE A 89 -32.39 -3.35 -46.57
C ILE A 89 -32.19 -2.36 -47.78
N ASP A 90 -30.93 -1.86 -47.84
CA ASP A 90 -30.04 -1.37 -48.92
C ASP A 90 -30.40 -0.23 -49.90
N LYS A 91 -29.50 0.79 -49.92
CA LYS A 91 -28.53 1.09 -51.01
C LYS A 91 -27.72 2.37 -50.73
N LEU A 92 -26.39 2.30 -50.82
CA LEU A 92 -25.50 3.45 -51.10
C LEU A 92 -24.55 3.06 -52.27
N PRO A 93 -24.20 3.99 -53.19
CA PRO A 93 -23.68 3.64 -54.51
C PRO A 93 -22.17 3.36 -54.57
N VAL A 94 -21.79 2.63 -55.62
CA VAL A 94 -20.45 2.11 -55.96
C VAL A 94 -19.40 3.22 -56.17
N ASP A 95 -19.83 4.46 -56.39
CA ASP A 95 -18.95 5.58 -56.78
C ASP A 95 -18.04 6.08 -55.63
N VAL A 96 -18.37 5.74 -54.38
CA VAL A 96 -17.52 6.08 -53.21
C VAL A 96 -16.33 5.12 -53.07
N ILE A 97 -16.46 3.89 -53.54
CA ILE A 97 -15.40 2.88 -53.42
C ILE A 97 -14.31 3.11 -54.47
N GLU A 98 -14.65 3.57 -55.68
CA GLU A 98 -13.64 3.87 -56.70
C GLU A 98 -12.73 5.05 -56.34
N ASN A 99 -13.22 6.05 -55.60
CA ASN A 99 -12.42 7.20 -55.19
C ASN A 99 -11.39 6.85 -54.09
N VAL A 100 -11.74 5.95 -53.17
CA VAL A 100 -10.81 5.51 -52.10
C VAL A 100 -9.70 4.60 -52.64
N VAL A 101 -10.00 3.79 -53.67
CA VAL A 101 -9.00 2.93 -54.31
C VAL A 101 -8.01 3.75 -55.16
N LYS A 102 -8.47 4.83 -55.81
CA LYS A 102 -7.59 5.74 -56.58
C LYS A 102 -6.63 6.52 -55.69
N GLU A 103 -7.06 7.01 -54.52
CA GLU A 103 -6.16 7.70 -53.58
C GLU A 103 -5.11 6.78 -52.95
N SER A 104 -5.46 5.50 -52.75
CA SER A 104 -4.55 4.50 -52.17
C SER A 104 -3.47 4.02 -53.15
N ALA A 105 -3.74 4.05 -54.47
CA ALA A 105 -2.79 3.68 -55.51
C ALA A 105 -1.70 4.77 -55.72
N GLY A 106 -2.06 6.05 -55.57
CA GLY A 106 -1.11 7.16 -55.70
C GLY A 106 -0.03 7.20 -54.62
N LEU A 107 -0.35 6.75 -53.40
CA LEU A 107 0.62 6.67 -52.29
C LEU A 107 1.65 5.54 -52.47
N LEU A 108 1.33 4.50 -53.24
CA LEU A 108 2.21 3.38 -53.54
C LEU A 108 3.19 3.68 -54.69
N GLU A 109 2.87 4.61 -55.59
CA GLU A 109 3.80 5.07 -56.64
C GLU A 109 4.88 6.01 -56.09
N VAL A 110 4.55 6.87 -55.13
CA VAL A 110 5.53 7.73 -54.43
C VAL A 110 6.54 6.89 -53.65
N PHE A 111 6.10 5.76 -53.08
CA PHE A 111 6.99 4.83 -52.37
C PHE A 111 7.89 3.99 -53.29
N ARG A 112 7.55 3.84 -54.58
CA ARG A 112 8.37 3.11 -55.56
C ARG A 112 9.46 3.97 -56.19
N SER A 113 9.29 5.29 -56.26
CA SER A 113 10.31 6.19 -56.83
C SER A 113 11.47 6.48 -55.87
N GLU A 114 11.27 6.34 -54.55
CA GLU A 114 12.31 6.61 -53.54
C GLU A 114 13.25 5.41 -53.22
N ILE A 115 12.98 4.21 -53.76
CA ILE A 115 13.80 3.00 -53.47
C ILE A 115 14.70 2.60 -54.66
N SER A 116 14.65 3.32 -55.78
CA SER A 116 15.46 3.02 -56.97
C SER A 116 16.41 4.17 -57.29
N THR A 117 17.62 4.17 -56.73
CA THR A 117 18.86 4.60 -57.41
C THR A 117 20.08 4.32 -56.53
N GLU A 118 20.85 3.30 -56.90
CA GLU A 118 22.26 3.14 -56.51
C GLU A 118 23.14 4.02 -57.42
N ASN A 119 24.31 4.40 -56.88
CA ASN A 119 25.46 5.08 -57.52
C ASN A 119 25.55 6.62 -57.41
N ALA A 120 26.13 7.09 -56.30
CA ALA A 120 27.11 8.19 -56.32
C ALA A 120 27.95 8.22 -55.03
N THR A 121 29.27 8.18 -55.20
CA THR A 121 30.32 8.46 -54.20
C THR A 121 30.34 9.93 -53.73
N ILE A 122 31.11 10.21 -52.67
CA ILE A 122 31.65 11.50 -52.11
C ILE A 122 31.05 11.84 -50.70
N PRO A 123 31.78 12.44 -49.73
CA PRO A 123 32.95 11.99 -48.99
C PRO A 123 32.76 12.10 -47.44
N VAL A 124 33.81 11.79 -46.69
CA VAL A 124 33.91 11.91 -45.22
C VAL A 124 33.85 13.38 -44.76
N GLN A 125 32.95 13.71 -43.81
CA GLN A 125 33.25 14.54 -42.61
C GLN A 125 32.06 14.67 -41.62
N ASN A 126 32.41 14.59 -40.33
CA ASN A 126 31.65 14.95 -39.11
C ASN A 126 30.46 14.07 -38.67
N ARG A 127 30.78 13.09 -37.81
CA ARG A 127 29.85 12.36 -36.93
C ARG A 127 29.80 13.01 -35.55
N GLU A 128 28.68 13.62 -35.20
CA GLU A 128 28.20 13.72 -33.81
C GLU A 128 26.72 13.30 -33.76
N ASN A 129 26.36 12.62 -32.68
CA ASN A 129 25.02 12.15 -32.28
C ASN A 129 24.48 10.87 -32.96
N GLY A 130 24.79 9.72 -32.33
CA GLY A 130 24.04 8.49 -32.53
C GLY A 130 22.77 8.48 -31.68
N ASN A 131 21.60 8.52 -32.33
CA ASN A 131 20.33 8.12 -31.74
C ASN A 131 19.34 7.55 -32.78
N ASP A 132 19.79 6.65 -33.66
CA ASP A 132 18.97 6.11 -34.75
C ASP A 132 18.13 4.87 -34.40
N PHE A 133 18.10 4.43 -33.13
CA PHE A 133 17.25 3.31 -32.72
C PHE A 133 15.82 3.72 -32.29
N GLY A 134 15.56 5.02 -32.13
CA GLY A 134 14.24 5.52 -31.70
C GLY A 134 13.23 5.68 -32.83
N ILE A 135 13.69 6.00 -34.04
CA ILE A 135 12.81 6.35 -35.16
C ILE A 135 12.22 5.09 -35.80
N ILE A 136 13.02 4.03 -35.99
CA ILE A 136 12.57 2.75 -36.54
C ILE A 136 11.58 2.04 -35.59
N SER A 137 11.77 2.16 -34.26
CA SER A 137 10.86 1.58 -33.26
C SER A 137 9.49 2.27 -33.22
N ASN A 138 9.44 3.58 -33.48
CA ASN A 138 8.18 4.34 -33.51
C ASN A 138 7.39 4.09 -34.80
N ILE A 139 8.07 3.88 -35.92
CA ILE A 139 7.44 3.54 -37.20
C ILE A 139 6.85 2.12 -37.14
N LEU A 140 7.59 1.14 -36.60
CA LEU A 140 7.09 -0.21 -36.40
C LEU A 140 5.94 -0.29 -35.38
N SER A 141 5.95 0.54 -34.33
CA SER A 141 4.87 0.54 -33.34
C SER A 141 3.57 1.14 -33.91
N LYS A 142 3.66 2.14 -34.80
CA LYS A 142 2.50 2.70 -35.50
C LYS A 142 1.93 1.73 -36.54
N LEU A 143 2.77 1.01 -37.28
CA LEU A 143 2.33 -0.02 -38.24
C LEU A 143 1.61 -1.21 -37.56
N VAL A 144 2.01 -1.59 -36.35
CA VAL A 144 1.34 -2.65 -35.57
C VAL A 144 -0.01 -2.17 -35.02
N GLU A 145 -0.18 -0.89 -34.68
CA GLU A 145 -1.46 -0.34 -34.23
C GLU A 145 -2.47 -0.18 -35.36
N THR A 146 -2.03 0.10 -36.60
CA THR A 146 -2.95 0.27 -37.75
C THR A 146 -3.46 -1.06 -38.33
N VAL A 147 -2.70 -2.16 -38.20
CA VAL A 147 -3.11 -3.48 -38.75
C VAL A 147 -4.01 -4.28 -37.78
N VAL A 148 -4.04 -3.94 -36.49
CA VAL A 148 -4.84 -4.66 -35.48
C VAL A 148 -6.27 -4.13 -35.34
N TYR A 149 -6.61 -2.99 -35.97
CA TYR A 149 -7.90 -2.30 -35.76
C TYR A 149 -8.96 -2.46 -36.84
N ASN A 150 -8.78 -3.36 -37.82
CA ASN A 150 -9.80 -3.63 -38.83
C ASN A 150 -9.92 -5.13 -39.11
N VAL A 151 -10.52 -5.91 -38.19
CA VAL A 151 -11.40 -7.06 -38.48
C VAL A 151 -12.12 -7.47 -37.18
N GLU A 152 -13.33 -6.97 -36.91
CA GLU A 152 -14.33 -7.71 -36.10
C GLU A 152 -15.73 -7.44 -36.67
N GLY A 153 -16.27 -8.43 -37.38
CA GLY A 153 -17.65 -8.45 -37.86
C GLY A 153 -17.80 -9.12 -39.23
N ILE A 154 -17.97 -10.44 -39.24
CA ILE A 154 -18.82 -11.26 -40.16
C ILE A 154 -18.68 -12.73 -39.71
N GLY A 155 -19.81 -13.42 -39.55
CA GLY A 155 -19.89 -14.82 -39.14
C GLY A 155 -19.84 -15.83 -40.30
N GLU A 156 -19.32 -17.02 -39.97
CA GLU A 156 -19.44 -18.39 -40.54
C GLU A 156 -19.05 -18.74 -42.01
N ILE A 157 -17.91 -19.48 -42.14
CA ILE A 157 -17.64 -20.78 -42.87
C ILE A 157 -17.72 -20.78 -44.44
N PRO A 158 -16.89 -21.52 -45.26
CA PRO A 158 -16.21 -22.81 -45.02
C PRO A 158 -14.73 -23.01 -45.48
N LYS A 159 -14.21 -24.14 -45.00
CA LYS A 159 -13.02 -24.93 -45.39
C LYS A 159 -12.59 -24.82 -46.87
N LEU A 160 -11.30 -24.59 -47.10
CA LEU A 160 -10.56 -25.13 -48.24
C LEU A 160 -9.19 -25.62 -47.75
N MET A 161 -9.05 -26.95 -47.67
CA MET A 161 -7.75 -27.61 -47.68
C MET A 161 -7.13 -27.53 -49.07
N ASP A 162 -5.83 -27.79 -49.12
CA ASP A 162 -5.00 -28.13 -50.30
C ASP A 162 -4.39 -26.98 -51.10
N ILE A 163 -3.32 -26.41 -50.56
CA ILE A 163 -2.07 -26.25 -51.34
C ILE A 163 -0.88 -26.63 -50.44
N LYS A 164 -0.30 -27.82 -50.68
CA LYS A 164 1.00 -28.21 -50.16
C LYS A 164 2.08 -27.35 -50.83
N LEU A 165 2.76 -26.50 -50.08
CA LEU A 165 4.07 -25.99 -50.44
C LEU A 165 5.07 -26.27 -49.31
N ALA A 166 6.23 -26.77 -49.72
CA ALA A 166 7.19 -27.51 -48.93
C ALA A 166 7.74 -26.75 -47.71
N THR A 167 7.93 -27.49 -46.62
CA THR A 167 8.65 -27.09 -45.40
C THR A 167 10.08 -26.64 -45.70
N PRO A 168 10.47 -25.42 -45.30
CA PRO A 168 11.86 -25.08 -44.99
C PRO A 168 12.10 -25.28 -43.48
N GLU A 169 13.34 -25.60 -43.14
CA GLU A 169 13.80 -26.09 -41.84
C GLU A 169 13.41 -25.21 -40.64
N LYS A 170 13.00 -25.87 -39.54
CA LYS A 170 12.77 -25.24 -38.24
C LYS A 170 14.09 -24.72 -37.66
N VAL A 171 14.39 -23.45 -37.90
CA VAL A 171 15.27 -22.69 -37.01
C VAL A 171 14.49 -22.40 -35.73
N CYS A 172 14.98 -22.96 -34.62
CA CYS A 172 14.46 -22.78 -33.26
C CYS A 172 14.27 -21.29 -32.91
N GLN A 173 13.02 -20.81 -32.91
CA GLN A 173 12.68 -19.59 -32.21
C GLN A 173 12.72 -19.85 -30.70
N VAL A 174 13.81 -19.41 -30.07
CA VAL A 174 13.93 -19.29 -28.62
C VAL A 174 12.80 -18.39 -28.12
N LYS A 175 11.74 -18.98 -27.56
CA LYS A 175 10.76 -18.27 -26.75
C LYS A 175 11.52 -17.51 -25.66
N GLN A 176 11.64 -16.19 -25.79
CA GLN A 176 12.11 -15.33 -24.71
C GLN A 176 11.14 -15.47 -23.54
N LYS A 177 11.47 -16.34 -22.58
CA LYS A 177 10.88 -16.33 -21.24
C LYS A 177 11.07 -14.92 -20.70
N ARG A 178 9.99 -14.13 -20.67
CA ARG A 178 9.90 -12.91 -19.86
C ARG A 178 10.27 -13.28 -18.43
N ARG A 179 11.52 -13.03 -18.04
CA ARG A 179 11.94 -13.04 -16.65
C ARG A 179 11.29 -11.85 -15.97
N GLU A 180 10.12 -12.05 -15.39
CA GLU A 180 9.60 -11.15 -14.36
C GLU A 180 10.67 -11.07 -13.25
N LYS A 181 11.36 -9.95 -13.17
CA LYS A 181 12.28 -9.68 -12.06
C LYS A 181 11.44 -9.62 -10.78
N PRO A 182 11.69 -10.48 -9.78
CA PRO A 182 10.94 -10.40 -8.53
C PRO A 182 11.23 -9.06 -7.85
N LYS A 183 10.18 -8.27 -7.60
CA LYS A 183 10.24 -7.14 -6.67
C LYS A 183 10.64 -7.71 -5.31
N LYS A 184 11.88 -7.49 -4.89
CA LYS A 184 12.31 -7.70 -3.49
C LYS A 184 11.58 -6.70 -2.58
N GLN A 185 10.33 -6.99 -2.25
CA GLN A 185 9.81 -6.59 -0.94
C GLN A 185 10.62 -7.37 0.09
N MET A 186 11.19 -6.69 1.08
CA MET A 186 11.85 -7.33 2.23
C MET A 186 10.80 -7.95 3.16
N GLY A 187 9.97 -8.85 2.62
CA GLY A 187 9.31 -9.89 3.41
C GLY A 187 10.35 -10.95 3.76
N LYS A 188 10.13 -11.68 4.86
CA LYS A 188 10.99 -12.80 5.27
C LYS A 188 11.32 -13.66 4.04
N ILE A 189 12.58 -13.69 3.62
CA ILE A 189 13.07 -14.79 2.80
C ILE A 189 13.01 -15.99 3.73
N GLN A 190 11.90 -16.74 3.65
CA GLN A 190 11.72 -17.96 4.39
C GLN A 190 12.80 -18.92 3.88
N LYS A 191 13.79 -19.19 4.72
CA LYS A 191 14.89 -20.11 4.40
C LYS A 191 14.28 -21.51 4.26
N VAL A 192 14.46 -22.13 3.10
CA VAL A 192 14.23 -23.57 2.91
C VAL A 192 15.12 -24.31 3.92
N PRO A 193 14.65 -25.39 4.57
CA PRO A 193 15.49 -26.23 5.40
C PRO A 193 16.67 -26.72 4.54
N ALA A 194 17.90 -26.51 5.01
CA ALA A 194 19.10 -27.00 4.33
C ALA A 194 19.85 -27.91 5.30
N GLY A 195 20.32 -29.07 4.82
CA GLY A 195 20.99 -30.09 5.63
C GLY A 195 20.01 -31.13 6.21
N LYS A 196 20.29 -31.62 7.43
CA LYS A 196 19.63 -32.78 8.05
C LYS A 196 18.09 -32.75 8.10
N ALA A 197 17.47 -31.57 8.19
CA ALA A 197 16.01 -31.47 8.20
C ALA A 197 15.36 -31.82 6.85
N ASP A 198 16.06 -31.58 5.73
CA ASP A 198 15.57 -31.91 4.39
C ASP A 198 15.61 -33.43 4.15
N GLU A 199 16.68 -34.09 4.60
CA GLU A 199 16.82 -35.55 4.58
C GLU A 199 15.70 -36.24 5.38
N LEU A 200 15.41 -35.74 6.59
CA LEU A 200 14.33 -36.27 7.43
C LEU A 200 12.95 -36.06 6.80
N ILE A 201 12.69 -34.92 6.13
CA ILE A 201 11.43 -34.69 5.43
C ILE A 201 11.29 -35.67 4.25
N GLN A 202 12.36 -35.92 3.50
CA GLN A 202 12.34 -36.90 2.41
C GLN A 202 12.08 -38.32 2.95
N GLN A 203 12.65 -38.68 4.10
CA GLN A 203 12.35 -39.92 4.79
C GLN A 203 10.85 -40.02 5.15
N VAL A 204 10.26 -38.95 5.68
CA VAL A 204 8.80 -38.91 5.99
C VAL A 204 7.95 -39.11 4.73
N ARG A 205 8.34 -38.54 3.58
CA ARG A 205 7.61 -38.74 2.32
C ARG A 205 7.60 -40.20 1.88
N VAL A 206 8.78 -40.84 1.86
CA VAL A 206 8.92 -42.25 1.46
C VAL A 206 8.13 -43.15 2.41
N TRP A 207 8.22 -42.90 3.72
CA TRP A 207 7.43 -43.59 4.72
C TRP A 207 5.92 -43.43 4.48
N PHE A 208 5.44 -42.19 4.31
CA PHE A 208 4.02 -41.94 4.08
C PHE A 208 3.51 -42.59 2.78
N GLU A 209 4.29 -42.55 1.70
CA GLU A 209 3.93 -43.22 0.45
C GLU A 209 3.78 -44.73 0.61
N LYS A 210 4.73 -45.35 1.33
CA LYS A 210 4.67 -46.79 1.62
C LYS A 210 3.44 -47.13 2.46
N GLU A 211 3.20 -46.41 3.56
CA GLU A 211 2.06 -46.65 4.43
C GLU A 211 0.72 -46.35 3.76
N PHE A 212 0.66 -45.32 2.89
CA PHE A 212 -0.52 -45.02 2.11
C PHE A 212 -0.82 -46.12 1.09
N ASN A 213 0.20 -46.68 0.43
CA ASN A 213 0.03 -47.82 -0.47
C ASN A 213 -0.46 -49.07 0.28
N SER A 214 0.05 -49.32 1.49
CA SER A 214 -0.49 -50.37 2.39
C SER A 214 -1.96 -50.12 2.70
N TYR A 215 -2.32 -48.91 3.11
CA TYR A 215 -3.72 -48.53 3.35
C TYR A 215 -4.64 -48.81 2.15
N VAL A 216 -4.16 -48.58 0.91
CA VAL A 216 -4.91 -48.90 -0.30
C VAL A 216 -5.06 -50.42 -0.51
N GLN A 217 -4.03 -51.20 -0.19
CA GLN A 217 -4.07 -52.67 -0.26
C GLN A 217 -4.96 -53.30 0.83
N ASP A 218 -4.95 -52.70 2.02
CA ASP A 218 -5.69 -53.15 3.21
C ASP A 218 -7.19 -52.77 3.16
N GLY A 219 -7.74 -52.45 1.99
CA GLY A 219 -9.17 -52.18 1.82
C GLY A 219 -9.65 -50.78 2.24
N LYS A 220 -8.73 -49.82 2.46
CA LYS A 220 -9.02 -48.39 2.68
C LYS A 220 -9.88 -48.09 3.92
N SER A 221 -9.68 -48.76 5.05
CA SER A 221 -10.41 -48.50 6.29
C SER A 221 -10.19 -47.07 6.85
N PHE A 222 -11.26 -46.37 7.26
CA PHE A 222 -11.15 -45.00 7.80
C PHE A 222 -10.31 -44.93 9.08
N GLN A 223 -10.34 -45.96 9.94
CA GLN A 223 -9.52 -46.02 11.16
C GLN A 223 -8.02 -45.97 10.82
N ARG A 224 -7.63 -46.65 9.73
CA ARG A 224 -6.25 -46.65 9.22
C ARG A 224 -5.87 -45.30 8.62
N LEU A 225 -6.79 -44.65 7.89
CA LEU A 225 -6.60 -43.31 7.34
C LEU A 225 -6.40 -42.26 8.45
N GLU A 226 -7.19 -42.35 9.51
CA GLU A 226 -7.09 -41.49 10.69
C GLU A 226 -5.73 -41.63 11.36
N TRP A 227 -5.32 -42.85 11.69
CA TRP A 227 -3.98 -43.11 12.24
C TRP A 227 -2.86 -42.58 11.34
N LEU A 228 -3.01 -42.71 10.02
CA LEU A 228 -2.02 -42.26 9.05
C LEU A 228 -1.90 -40.73 9.03
N ALA A 229 -3.03 -40.03 9.09
CA ALA A 229 -3.07 -38.57 9.16
C ALA A 229 -2.45 -38.04 10.48
N ASP A 230 -2.79 -38.65 11.61
CA ASP A 230 -2.22 -38.33 12.92
C ASP A 230 -0.69 -38.51 12.93
N SER A 231 -0.23 -39.66 12.43
CA SER A 231 1.19 -39.99 12.38
C SER A 231 1.94 -39.08 11.40
N LEU A 232 1.32 -38.72 10.27
CA LEU A 232 1.89 -37.80 9.29
C LEU A 232 2.12 -36.41 9.89
N THR A 233 1.12 -35.81 10.55
CA THR A 233 1.26 -34.46 11.10
C THR A 233 2.35 -34.41 12.18
N ALA A 234 2.42 -35.43 13.04
CA ALA A 234 3.49 -35.60 14.02
C ALA A 234 4.87 -35.76 13.35
N ALA A 235 4.98 -36.58 12.32
CA ALA A 235 6.22 -36.83 11.59
C ALA A 235 6.75 -35.56 10.91
N ILE A 236 5.88 -34.79 10.23
CA ILE A 236 6.25 -33.50 9.60
C ILE A 236 6.79 -32.52 10.65
N HIS A 237 6.12 -32.41 11.81
CA HIS A 237 6.55 -31.52 12.88
C HIS A 237 7.91 -31.94 13.45
N LYS A 238 8.13 -33.25 13.67
CA LYS A 238 9.40 -33.76 14.21
C LYS A 238 10.54 -33.64 13.22
N ALA A 239 10.30 -33.90 11.94
CA ALA A 239 11.29 -33.72 10.87
C ALA A 239 11.68 -32.24 10.70
N SER A 240 10.73 -31.31 10.76
CA SER A 240 11.01 -29.88 10.62
C SER A 240 11.84 -29.30 11.79
N VAL A 241 11.78 -29.92 12.97
CA VAL A 241 12.59 -29.57 14.14
C VAL A 241 13.93 -30.34 14.17
N GLY A 242 14.10 -31.39 13.37
CA GLY A 242 15.31 -32.21 13.29
C GLY A 242 15.42 -33.33 14.33
N ASP A 243 14.29 -33.77 14.90
CA ASP A 243 14.22 -34.80 15.97
C ASP A 243 14.15 -36.23 15.39
N GLU A 244 15.31 -36.76 14.99
CA GLU A 244 15.44 -38.11 14.39
C GLU A 244 15.00 -39.23 15.32
N GLY A 245 15.25 -39.10 16.63
CA GLY A 245 14.88 -40.10 17.63
C GLY A 245 13.37 -40.25 17.78
N ALA A 246 12.62 -39.13 17.74
CA ALA A 246 11.17 -39.17 17.72
C ALA A 246 10.63 -39.72 16.38
N LEU A 247 11.27 -39.39 15.25
CA LEU A 247 10.84 -39.88 13.94
C LEU A 247 10.95 -41.41 13.84
N LYS A 248 12.08 -42.00 14.27
CA LYS A 248 12.26 -43.47 14.32
C LYS A 248 11.22 -44.15 15.21
N LYS A 249 10.72 -43.48 16.25
CA LYS A 249 9.64 -44.02 17.09
C LYS A 249 8.29 -43.99 16.37
N ILE A 250 8.02 -42.96 15.57
CA ILE A 250 6.78 -42.86 14.78
C ILE A 250 6.78 -43.92 13.68
N GLU A 251 7.91 -44.12 12.98
CA GLU A 251 8.04 -45.15 11.93
C GLU A 251 7.85 -46.58 12.45
N LYS A 252 8.17 -46.83 13.72
CA LYS A 252 7.98 -48.13 14.38
C LYS A 252 6.58 -48.34 14.96
N ARG A 253 5.70 -47.33 14.94
CA ARG A 253 4.31 -47.50 15.40
C ARG A 253 3.57 -48.40 14.43
N CYS A 254 2.86 -49.39 14.95
CA CYS A 254 1.97 -50.22 14.16
C CYS A 254 0.58 -49.58 14.05
N PRO A 255 -0.16 -49.80 12.94
CA PRO A 255 -1.58 -49.52 12.89
C PRO A 255 -2.35 -50.16 14.04
N PRO A 256 -3.42 -49.52 14.54
CA PRO A 256 -4.38 -50.17 15.42
C PRO A 256 -5.09 -51.33 14.70
N LEU A 257 -5.46 -52.39 15.44
CA LEU A 257 -6.29 -53.48 14.94
C LEU A 257 -7.70 -52.95 14.60
N GLU A 258 -8.28 -53.42 13.50
CA GLU A 258 -9.62 -53.01 13.07
C GLU A 258 -10.68 -53.48 14.07
N MET A 259 -11.43 -52.54 14.64
CA MET A 259 -12.53 -52.83 15.58
C MET A 259 -13.90 -52.55 14.95
N LYS A 260 -14.92 -53.35 15.29
CA LYS A 260 -16.31 -53.14 14.85
C LYS A 260 -16.89 -51.83 15.41
N GLU A 261 -17.69 -51.11 14.61
CA GLU A 261 -18.37 -49.88 15.03
C GLU A 261 -19.23 -50.13 16.28
N GLY A 262 -18.84 -49.54 17.43
CA GLY A 262 -19.57 -49.64 18.70
C GLY A 262 -18.71 -50.01 19.91
N GLU A 263 -17.49 -50.51 19.72
CA GLU A 263 -16.56 -50.79 20.82
C GLU A 263 -15.61 -49.59 21.03
N MET A 264 -15.71 -48.91 22.18
CA MET A 264 -14.77 -47.85 22.54
C MET A 264 -13.42 -48.44 22.96
N SER A 265 -12.37 -48.11 22.23
CA SER A 265 -11.00 -48.10 22.76
C SER A 265 -10.65 -46.64 23.11
N THR A 266 -10.68 -46.30 24.39
CA THR A 266 -10.14 -45.05 24.93
C THR A 266 -8.63 -45.22 25.15
N GLN A 267 -7.82 -45.08 24.10
CA GLN A 267 -6.39 -44.81 24.27
C GLN A 267 -6.06 -43.34 24.01
N THR A 268 -6.68 -42.47 24.81
CA THR A 268 -6.07 -41.18 25.15
C THR A 268 -6.43 -40.80 26.59
N THR A 269 -6.14 -41.68 27.55
CA THR A 269 -5.72 -41.17 28.86
C THR A 269 -4.36 -40.51 28.66
N VAL A 270 -4.36 -39.21 28.38
CA VAL A 270 -3.21 -38.39 28.74
C VAL A 270 -3.12 -38.51 30.25
N THR A 271 -2.26 -39.41 30.72
CA THR A 271 -1.83 -39.42 32.12
C THR A 271 -1.45 -37.99 32.47
N LYS A 272 -2.19 -37.39 33.42
CA LYS A 272 -1.73 -36.24 34.20
C LYS A 272 -0.44 -36.66 34.90
N SER A 273 0.68 -36.61 34.18
CA SER A 273 1.98 -36.56 34.80
C SER A 273 2.07 -35.16 35.39
N ALA A 274 1.71 -35.05 36.67
CA ALA A 274 2.24 -34.01 37.53
C ALA A 274 3.77 -34.15 37.50
N ARG A 275 4.42 -33.51 36.52
CA ARG A 275 5.83 -33.19 36.65
C ARG A 275 5.89 -32.13 37.72
N ASN A 276 6.36 -32.52 38.90
CA ASN A 276 6.97 -31.63 39.86
C ASN A 276 7.94 -30.71 39.11
N THR A 277 7.49 -29.50 38.79
CA THR A 277 8.35 -28.35 38.54
C THR A 277 8.80 -27.81 39.89
N SER A 278 9.55 -28.62 40.63
CA SER A 278 10.44 -28.17 41.68
C SER A 278 11.86 -28.54 41.24
N GLN A 279 12.75 -27.56 41.28
CA GLN A 279 14.18 -27.64 40.92
C GLN A 279 14.53 -27.69 39.41
N MET A 280 14.19 -26.60 38.71
CA MET A 280 15.19 -25.78 38.00
C MET A 280 14.78 -24.30 38.12
N SER A 281 14.54 -23.88 39.35
CA SER A 281 14.53 -22.47 39.76
C SER A 281 15.93 -22.10 40.24
N GLY A 282 16.88 -22.16 39.31
CA GLY A 282 18.26 -21.73 39.52
C GLY A 282 18.70 -21.06 38.22
N GLU A 283 18.83 -19.74 38.26
CA GLU A 283 19.33 -18.90 37.17
C GLU A 283 18.45 -18.88 35.90
N LYS A 284 17.22 -18.38 36.04
CA LYS A 284 16.76 -17.43 35.02
C LYS A 284 17.75 -16.27 35.06
N SER A 285 18.70 -16.29 34.12
CA SER A 285 19.49 -15.13 33.75
C SER A 285 18.59 -13.90 33.86
N LYS A 286 19.03 -12.88 34.62
CA LYS A 286 18.60 -11.50 34.40
C LYS A 286 18.99 -11.15 32.96
N GLY A 287 18.20 -11.65 32.02
CA GLY A 287 18.49 -11.64 30.60
C GLY A 287 18.30 -10.23 30.12
N ALA A 288 19.42 -9.60 29.75
CA ALA A 288 19.45 -8.27 29.17
C ALA A 288 18.28 -8.11 28.18
N ARG A 289 17.38 -7.15 28.46
CA ARG A 289 16.31 -6.74 27.55
C ARG A 289 16.93 -6.53 26.17
N GLU A 290 16.62 -7.42 25.22
CA GLU A 290 17.12 -7.28 23.86
C GLU A 290 16.56 -5.96 23.31
N SER A 291 17.44 -5.06 22.86
CA SER A 291 17.06 -3.72 22.39
C SER A 291 16.01 -3.81 21.27
N LEU A 292 14.94 -2.99 21.33
CA LEU A 292 13.86 -2.93 20.34
C LEU A 292 14.41 -2.81 18.91
N GLY A 293 15.48 -2.04 18.71
CA GLY A 293 16.13 -1.87 17.41
C GLY A 293 16.67 -3.16 16.77
N LYS A 294 17.12 -4.14 17.57
CA LYS A 294 17.63 -5.44 17.07
C LYS A 294 16.50 -6.40 16.71
N SER A 295 15.43 -6.41 17.50
CA SER A 295 14.27 -7.28 17.27
C SER A 295 13.32 -6.77 16.19
N TYR A 296 13.39 -5.48 15.82
CA TYR A 296 12.46 -4.86 14.87
C TYR A 296 12.31 -5.63 13.56
N TRP A 297 13.42 -5.95 12.88
CA TRP A 297 13.34 -6.66 11.59
C TRP A 297 12.94 -8.13 11.74
N GLN A 298 13.06 -8.72 12.93
CA GLN A 298 12.59 -10.08 13.22
C GLN A 298 11.06 -10.12 13.33
N ASN A 299 10.46 -9.13 14.00
CA ASN A 299 9.02 -9.01 14.15
C ASN A 299 8.55 -7.54 14.26
N ARG A 300 8.42 -6.88 13.10
CA ARG A 300 8.09 -5.46 12.98
C ARG A 300 6.81 -5.07 13.72
N ALA A 301 5.75 -5.86 13.57
CA ALA A 301 4.44 -5.58 14.17
C ALA A 301 4.48 -5.70 15.70
N LYS A 302 5.14 -6.73 16.23
CA LYS A 302 5.28 -6.90 17.69
C LYS A 302 6.11 -5.77 18.31
N THR A 303 7.25 -5.42 17.70
CA THR A 303 8.10 -4.32 18.19
C THR A 303 7.37 -2.98 18.12
N TYR A 304 6.61 -2.71 17.05
CA TYR A 304 5.79 -1.51 16.95
C TYR A 304 4.66 -1.47 18.00
N ASN A 305 3.93 -2.57 18.22
CA ASN A 305 2.88 -2.63 19.24
C ASN A 305 3.44 -2.42 20.65
N ARG A 306 4.65 -2.92 20.91
CA ARG A 306 5.38 -2.67 22.17
C ARG A 306 5.74 -1.20 22.34
N LEU A 307 6.21 -0.54 21.28
CA LEU A 307 6.55 0.88 21.29
C LEU A 307 5.34 1.75 21.68
N ILE A 308 4.18 1.47 21.10
CA ILE A 308 2.96 2.26 21.36
C ILE A 308 2.16 1.79 22.58
N GLY A 309 2.69 0.84 23.37
CA GLY A 309 2.02 0.30 24.56
C GLY A 309 0.75 -0.52 24.27
N LYS A 310 0.53 -0.97 23.03
CA LYS A 310 -0.62 -1.80 22.60
C LYS A 310 -0.24 -3.27 22.46
N GLU A 311 0.57 -3.80 23.38
CA GLU A 311 0.81 -5.25 23.41
C GLU A 311 -0.51 -5.98 23.68
N SER A 312 -0.75 -7.10 22.99
CA SER A 312 -1.94 -7.92 23.21
C SER A 312 -1.97 -8.38 24.65
N LYS A 313 -2.95 -7.88 25.42
CA LYS A 313 -3.19 -8.33 26.79
C LYS A 313 -3.50 -9.82 26.78
N GLN A 314 -2.89 -10.54 27.71
CA GLN A 314 -3.24 -11.94 27.94
C GLN A 314 -4.46 -11.97 28.86
N CYS A 315 -5.37 -12.92 28.63
CA CYS A 315 -6.55 -13.06 29.46
C CYS A 315 -6.16 -13.57 30.85
N GLU A 316 -6.55 -12.83 31.90
CA GLU A 316 -6.30 -13.18 33.30
C GLU A 316 -7.54 -13.73 34.00
N ILE A 317 -8.64 -13.95 33.25
CA ILE A 317 -9.86 -14.56 33.78
C ILE A 317 -9.52 -16.00 34.25
N PRO A 318 -9.97 -16.41 35.45
CA PRO A 318 -9.80 -17.77 35.94
C PRO A 318 -10.38 -18.81 34.97
N ILE A 319 -9.68 -19.94 34.79
CA ILE A 319 -10.03 -20.90 33.75
C ILE A 319 -11.42 -21.52 33.94
N GLY A 320 -11.84 -21.78 35.18
CA GLY A 320 -13.18 -22.35 35.46
C GLY A 320 -14.35 -21.44 35.05
N VAL A 321 -14.15 -20.12 35.10
CA VAL A 321 -15.14 -19.14 34.61
C VAL A 321 -15.23 -19.19 33.09
N LEU A 322 -14.08 -19.29 32.41
CA LEU A 322 -14.02 -19.42 30.95
C LEU A 322 -14.63 -20.75 30.50
N GLU A 323 -14.32 -21.86 31.17
CA GLU A 323 -14.88 -23.18 30.89
C GLU A 323 -16.40 -23.18 30.94
N LYS A 324 -16.98 -22.66 32.04
CA LYS A 324 -18.42 -22.54 32.18
C LYS A 324 -19.03 -21.68 31.08
N PHE A 325 -18.46 -20.50 30.84
CA PHE A 325 -18.95 -19.57 29.82
C PHE A 325 -18.96 -20.19 28.42
N PHE A 326 -17.86 -20.82 28.00
CA PHE A 326 -17.78 -21.42 26.67
C PHE A 326 -18.63 -22.70 26.56
N THR A 327 -18.75 -23.49 27.62
CA THR A 327 -19.63 -24.67 27.64
C THR A 327 -21.10 -24.28 27.47
N GLU A 328 -21.53 -23.21 28.12
CA GLU A 328 -22.89 -22.65 27.96
C GLU A 328 -23.08 -22.07 26.55
N THR A 329 -22.10 -21.32 26.06
CA THR A 329 -22.17 -20.63 24.76
C THR A 329 -22.18 -21.60 23.57
N THR A 330 -21.49 -22.74 23.68
CA THR A 330 -21.43 -23.77 22.61
C THR A 330 -22.35 -24.95 22.86
N SER A 331 -23.31 -24.81 23.78
CA SER A 331 -24.30 -25.84 24.08
C SER A 331 -25.28 -26.07 22.91
N VAL A 332 -26.00 -27.20 22.94
CA VAL A 332 -26.94 -27.57 21.86
C VAL A 332 -28.09 -26.57 21.83
N THR A 333 -28.33 -25.98 20.67
CA THR A 333 -29.47 -25.11 20.41
C THR A 333 -30.38 -25.85 19.45
N ASN A 334 -31.24 -26.72 19.98
CA ASN A 334 -32.09 -27.58 19.16
C ASN A 334 -33.18 -26.73 18.48
N VAL A 335 -33.20 -26.75 17.14
CA VAL A 335 -34.27 -26.14 16.35
C VAL A 335 -35.12 -27.27 15.77
N PRO A 336 -36.44 -27.32 16.07
CA PRO A 336 -37.32 -28.35 15.53
C PRO A 336 -37.26 -28.39 14.00
N LYS A 337 -37.36 -29.60 13.42
CA LYS A 337 -37.28 -29.79 11.97
C LYS A 337 -38.37 -29.02 11.23
N GLU A 338 -39.56 -28.95 11.81
CA GLU A 338 -40.70 -28.21 11.26
C GLU A 338 -40.38 -26.71 11.13
N VAL A 339 -39.65 -26.15 12.11
CA VAL A 339 -39.21 -24.75 12.07
C VAL A 339 -38.13 -24.55 11.01
N LEU A 340 -37.15 -25.46 10.90
CA LEU A 340 -36.11 -25.41 9.87
C LEU A 340 -36.74 -25.44 8.47
N GLU A 341 -37.68 -26.34 8.23
CA GLU A 341 -38.40 -26.46 6.95
C GLU A 341 -39.22 -25.20 6.65
N ALA A 342 -40.03 -24.73 7.60
CA ALA A 342 -40.88 -23.56 7.42
C ALA A 342 -40.05 -22.29 7.10
N LYS A 343 -38.92 -22.09 7.80
CA LYS A 343 -38.08 -20.89 7.68
C LYS A 343 -37.08 -20.95 6.52
N SER A 344 -36.70 -22.12 6.02
CA SER A 344 -35.78 -22.25 4.87
C SER A 344 -36.45 -22.64 3.54
N SER A 345 -37.77 -22.83 3.54
CA SER A 345 -38.60 -23.14 2.36
C SER A 345 -38.38 -22.24 1.13
N LYS A 346 -37.92 -21.00 1.34
CA LYS A 346 -37.72 -19.99 0.29
C LYS A 346 -36.31 -19.94 -0.30
N LEU A 347 -35.40 -20.79 0.15
CA LEU A 347 -34.08 -20.87 -0.48
C LEU A 347 -34.20 -21.38 -1.91
N PRO A 348 -33.46 -20.77 -2.87
CA PRO A 348 -33.38 -21.32 -4.21
C PRO A 348 -32.60 -22.64 -4.18
N LYS A 349 -33.01 -23.59 -5.01
CA LYS A 349 -32.12 -24.70 -5.39
C LYS A 349 -31.08 -24.14 -6.37
N ALA A 350 -29.84 -24.01 -5.94
CA ALA A 350 -28.75 -23.58 -6.80
C ALA A 350 -28.43 -24.70 -7.80
N GLN A 351 -27.98 -24.31 -9.00
CA GLN A 351 -27.44 -25.27 -9.96
C GLN A 351 -26.02 -25.64 -9.53
N VAL A 352 -25.90 -26.72 -8.78
CA VAL A 352 -24.61 -27.28 -8.35
C VAL A 352 -24.13 -28.27 -9.41
N GLY A 353 -23.01 -27.97 -10.07
CA GLY A 353 -22.44 -28.87 -11.08
C GLY A 353 -21.71 -30.06 -10.44
N GLU A 354 -21.65 -31.18 -11.16
CA GLU A 354 -20.99 -32.43 -10.73
C GLU A 354 -19.51 -32.25 -10.34
N TRP A 355 -18.85 -31.23 -10.91
CA TRP A 355 -17.46 -30.89 -10.61
C TRP A 355 -17.19 -30.64 -9.11
N ILE A 356 -18.22 -30.28 -8.33
CA ILE A 356 -18.07 -30.04 -6.89
C ILE A 356 -17.64 -31.32 -6.14
N GLU A 357 -18.05 -32.48 -6.65
CA GLU A 357 -17.77 -33.80 -6.09
C GLU A 357 -16.49 -34.45 -6.66
N GLY A 358 -15.91 -33.83 -7.69
CA GLY A 358 -14.67 -34.28 -8.30
C GLY A 358 -13.51 -34.35 -7.32
N GLU A 359 -12.46 -35.08 -7.67
CA GLU A 359 -11.26 -35.15 -6.83
C GLU A 359 -10.56 -33.80 -6.70
N PHE A 360 -9.92 -33.55 -5.56
CA PHE A 360 -8.98 -32.45 -5.40
C PHE A 360 -7.74 -32.70 -6.22
N THR A 361 -7.41 -31.76 -7.10
CA THR A 361 -6.22 -31.86 -7.95
C THR A 361 -4.99 -31.29 -7.25
N GLN A 362 -3.81 -31.79 -7.60
CA GLN A 362 -2.52 -31.27 -7.13
C GLN A 362 -2.40 -29.76 -7.38
N LYS A 363 -2.86 -29.30 -8.55
CA LYS A 363 -2.86 -27.88 -8.93
C LYS A 363 -3.77 -27.05 -8.02
N GLU A 364 -4.96 -27.53 -7.70
CA GLU A 364 -5.91 -26.86 -6.80
C GLU A 364 -5.30 -26.64 -5.40
N LEU A 365 -4.63 -27.67 -4.86
CA LEU A 365 -3.91 -27.59 -3.58
C LEU A 365 -2.69 -26.67 -3.66
N ALA A 366 -1.86 -26.78 -4.70
CA ALA A 366 -0.69 -25.95 -4.88
C ALA A 366 -1.06 -24.46 -4.97
N ASP A 367 -2.12 -24.14 -5.72
CA ASP A 367 -2.69 -22.80 -5.80
C ASP A 367 -3.25 -22.34 -4.45
N ALA A 368 -3.81 -23.26 -3.65
CA ALA A 368 -4.25 -22.98 -2.30
C ALA A 368 -3.12 -22.62 -1.34
N LEU A 369 -2.07 -23.43 -1.32
CA LEU A 369 -0.89 -23.22 -0.49
C LEU A 369 -0.16 -21.94 -0.89
N LYS A 370 0.01 -21.69 -2.20
CA LYS A 370 0.70 -20.50 -2.71
C LYS A 370 -0.01 -19.18 -2.36
N LYS A 371 -1.34 -19.17 -2.33
CA LYS A 371 -2.14 -18.00 -1.95
C LYS A 371 -2.17 -17.76 -0.43
N THR A 372 -1.78 -18.74 0.37
CA THR A 372 -1.92 -18.69 1.83
C THR A 372 -0.63 -18.24 2.51
N LYS A 373 -0.76 -17.34 3.51
CA LYS A 373 0.37 -16.90 4.35
C LYS A 373 0.41 -17.74 5.62
N ASP A 374 1.59 -17.91 6.20
CA ASP A 374 1.72 -18.56 7.50
C ASP A 374 0.84 -17.88 8.56
N THR A 375 0.08 -18.71 9.26
CA THR A 375 -0.75 -18.31 10.41
C THR A 375 -0.20 -18.94 11.68
N ALA A 376 -0.76 -18.58 12.83
CA ALA A 376 -0.49 -19.30 14.07
C ALA A 376 -0.90 -20.78 13.89
N PRO A 377 -0.06 -21.74 14.32
CA PRO A 377 -0.36 -23.16 14.22
C PRO A 377 -1.50 -23.55 15.17
N GLY A 378 -2.15 -24.68 14.90
CA GLY A 378 -3.08 -25.30 15.84
C GLY A 378 -2.35 -26.11 16.91
N VAL A 379 -3.05 -27.09 17.48
CA VAL A 379 -2.50 -28.02 18.48
C VAL A 379 -1.33 -28.87 17.97
N ASP A 380 -1.23 -29.04 16.65
CA ASP A 380 -0.20 -29.80 15.92
C ASP A 380 1.14 -29.05 15.77
N GLY A 381 1.19 -27.75 16.04
CA GLY A 381 2.39 -26.93 15.84
C GLY A 381 2.74 -26.67 14.36
N LEU A 382 1.93 -27.13 13.40
CA LEU A 382 2.22 -27.03 11.97
C LEU A 382 1.77 -25.69 11.37
N LYS A 383 2.59 -25.16 10.46
CA LYS A 383 2.32 -23.95 9.65
C LYS A 383 2.24 -24.31 8.17
N TYR A 384 1.73 -23.41 7.35
CA TYR A 384 1.50 -23.68 5.92
C TYR A 384 2.80 -24.01 5.19
N HIS A 385 3.91 -23.32 5.53
CA HIS A 385 5.19 -23.66 4.93
C HIS A 385 5.69 -25.07 5.28
N HIS A 386 5.36 -25.63 6.45
CA HIS A 386 5.73 -27.02 6.76
C HIS A 386 5.03 -27.99 5.80
N LEU A 387 3.78 -27.72 5.44
CA LEU A 387 3.05 -28.51 4.43
C LEU A 387 3.66 -28.34 3.04
N SER A 388 3.99 -27.10 2.65
CA SER A 388 4.67 -26.83 1.37
C SER A 388 6.06 -27.44 1.29
N TRP A 389 6.76 -27.59 2.40
CA TRP A 389 8.04 -28.29 2.45
C TRP A 389 7.87 -29.79 2.39
N PHE A 390 6.89 -30.34 3.12
CA PHE A 390 6.58 -31.77 3.08
C PHE A 390 6.11 -32.21 1.69
N ASP A 391 5.28 -31.42 0.99
CA ASP A 391 4.72 -31.83 -0.29
C ASP A 391 4.66 -30.65 -1.28
N PRO A 392 5.81 -30.29 -1.90
CA PRO A 392 5.91 -29.13 -2.81
C PRO A 392 4.99 -29.25 -4.02
N ASP A 393 4.81 -30.47 -4.53
CA ASP A 393 3.94 -30.77 -5.67
C ASP A 393 2.47 -31.01 -5.25
N SER A 394 2.18 -30.98 -3.95
CA SER A 394 0.85 -31.21 -3.38
C SER A 394 0.22 -32.56 -3.78
N ARG A 395 1.05 -33.58 -4.06
CA ARG A 395 0.62 -34.92 -4.49
C ARG A 395 0.12 -35.76 -3.33
N LEU A 396 0.91 -35.85 -2.26
CA LEU A 396 0.61 -36.70 -1.09
C LEU A 396 -0.57 -36.16 -0.29
N LEU A 397 -0.66 -34.84 -0.15
CA LEU A 397 -1.79 -34.17 0.48
C LEU A 397 -3.08 -34.33 -0.34
N ALA A 398 -3.00 -34.33 -1.68
CA ALA A 398 -4.17 -34.58 -2.53
C ALA A 398 -4.70 -36.00 -2.34
N LEU A 399 -3.82 -37.00 -2.27
CA LEU A 399 -4.21 -38.39 -1.98
C LEU A 399 -4.96 -38.49 -0.64
N LEU A 400 -4.39 -37.93 0.43
CA LEU A 400 -5.01 -37.91 1.76
C LEU A 400 -6.38 -37.23 1.75
N TYR A 401 -6.49 -36.04 1.15
CA TYR A 401 -7.74 -35.28 1.09
C TYR A 401 -8.81 -35.96 0.24
N ASN A 402 -8.42 -36.64 -0.85
CA ASN A 402 -9.36 -37.38 -1.68
C ASN A 402 -9.92 -38.59 -0.94
N GLU A 403 -9.12 -39.29 -0.14
CA GLU A 403 -9.60 -40.37 0.73
C GLU A 403 -10.56 -39.84 1.81
N CYS A 404 -10.23 -38.72 2.48
CA CYS A 404 -11.17 -38.07 3.40
C CYS A 404 -12.51 -37.71 2.72
N ARG A 405 -12.45 -37.25 1.46
CA ARG A 405 -13.64 -36.96 0.64
C ARG A 405 -14.44 -38.23 0.34
N VAL A 406 -13.79 -39.32 -0.08
CA VAL A 406 -14.47 -40.61 -0.38
C VAL A 406 -15.18 -41.14 0.87
N HIS A 407 -14.48 -41.12 2.00
CA HIS A 407 -15.03 -41.56 3.30
C HIS A 407 -16.09 -40.62 3.87
N ARG A 408 -16.22 -39.41 3.33
CA ARG A 408 -17.08 -38.33 3.86
C ARG A 408 -16.77 -37.99 5.33
N ARG A 409 -15.53 -38.24 5.77
CA ARG A 409 -15.08 -38.10 7.15
C ARG A 409 -13.67 -37.53 7.21
N ILE A 410 -13.36 -36.82 8.28
CA ILE A 410 -12.01 -36.28 8.56
C ILE A 410 -11.48 -36.81 9.89
N PRO A 411 -10.13 -36.92 10.03
CA PRO A 411 -9.50 -37.38 11.27
C PRO A 411 -9.94 -36.57 12.51
N ALA A 412 -10.11 -37.22 13.66
CA ALA A 412 -10.58 -36.57 14.89
C ALA A 412 -9.62 -35.46 15.36
N HIS A 413 -8.30 -35.64 15.26
CA HIS A 413 -7.33 -34.61 15.66
C HIS A 413 -7.45 -33.32 14.84
N TRP A 414 -8.04 -33.36 13.62
CA TRP A 414 -8.31 -32.15 12.82
C TRP A 414 -9.41 -31.29 13.42
N LYS A 415 -10.26 -31.89 14.26
CA LYS A 415 -11.44 -31.27 14.86
C LYS A 415 -11.13 -30.59 16.20
N GLU A 416 -9.89 -30.68 16.71
CA GLU A 416 -9.44 -30.06 17.96
C GLU A 416 -8.81 -28.66 17.74
N ALA A 417 -9.28 -27.66 18.49
CA ALA A 417 -8.76 -26.29 18.46
C ALA A 417 -8.11 -25.85 19.77
N GLU A 418 -7.11 -24.98 19.69
CA GLU A 418 -6.71 -24.12 20.82
C GLU A 418 -7.35 -22.74 20.65
N THR A 419 -8.21 -22.33 21.58
CA THR A 419 -8.87 -21.01 21.54
C THR A 419 -8.05 -19.98 22.32
N ILE A 420 -7.60 -18.94 21.62
CA ILE A 420 -6.95 -17.77 22.22
C ILE A 420 -7.96 -16.62 22.35
N LEU A 421 -7.84 -15.83 23.43
CA LEU A 421 -8.72 -14.71 23.72
C LEU A 421 -8.04 -13.38 23.36
N LEU A 422 -8.69 -12.58 22.52
CA LEU A 422 -8.23 -11.23 22.15
C LEU A 422 -9.13 -10.17 22.77
N TYR A 423 -8.56 -9.27 23.58
CA TYR A 423 -9.32 -8.24 24.26
C TYR A 423 -9.97 -7.24 23.28
N LYS A 424 -11.28 -7.00 23.41
CA LYS A 424 -12.06 -6.06 22.59
C LYS A 424 -12.18 -4.67 23.22
N GLY A 425 -12.05 -4.55 24.55
CA GLY A 425 -12.32 -3.32 25.32
C GLY A 425 -13.40 -3.53 26.39
N GLY A 426 -13.55 -2.58 27.32
CA GLY A 426 -14.51 -2.66 28.42
C GLY A 426 -13.90 -3.13 29.75
N ASP A 427 -14.59 -4.03 30.43
CA ASP A 427 -14.12 -4.68 31.66
C ASP A 427 -13.37 -5.98 31.31
N GLU A 428 -12.12 -6.08 31.73
CA GLU A 428 -11.23 -7.21 31.41
C GLU A 428 -11.65 -8.51 32.10
N LEU A 429 -12.44 -8.44 33.18
CA LEU A 429 -12.90 -9.61 33.92
C LEU A 429 -14.13 -10.28 33.29
N LYS A 430 -14.77 -9.66 32.30
CA LYS A 430 -15.95 -10.21 31.62
C LYS A 430 -15.55 -10.98 30.35
N PRO A 431 -15.89 -12.27 30.22
CA PRO A 431 -15.58 -13.07 29.02
C PRO A 431 -16.12 -12.48 27.71
N ASP A 432 -17.29 -11.82 27.73
CA ASP A 432 -17.90 -11.18 26.54
C ASP A 432 -17.03 -10.11 25.88
N ASN A 433 -16.19 -9.45 26.68
CA ASN A 433 -15.26 -8.41 26.24
C ASN A 433 -13.98 -9.00 25.61
N TRP A 434 -13.89 -10.33 25.49
CA TRP A 434 -12.84 -11.04 24.79
C TRP A 434 -13.39 -11.68 23.50
N ARG A 435 -12.56 -11.72 22.46
CA ARG A 435 -12.86 -12.40 21.20
C ARG A 435 -12.19 -13.77 21.21
N PRO A 436 -12.93 -14.88 21.16
CA PRO A 436 -12.35 -16.20 20.97
C PRO A 436 -11.87 -16.36 19.53
N ILE A 437 -10.63 -16.80 19.34
CA ILE A 437 -10.08 -17.22 18.05
C ILE A 437 -9.60 -18.66 18.17
N SER A 438 -10.21 -19.56 17.41
CA SER A 438 -9.91 -20.99 17.40
C SER A 438 -8.74 -21.27 16.44
N LEU A 439 -7.60 -21.66 16.99
CA LEU A 439 -6.41 -22.05 16.25
C LEU A 439 -6.54 -23.52 15.83
N MET A 440 -6.98 -23.73 14.58
CA MET A 440 -7.15 -25.05 13.99
C MET A 440 -5.86 -25.58 13.35
N PRO A 441 -5.66 -26.91 13.31
CA PRO A 441 -4.57 -27.56 12.59
C PRO A 441 -4.46 -27.05 11.17
N THR A 442 -3.22 -26.82 10.70
CA THR A 442 -3.04 -26.18 9.39
C THR A 442 -3.43 -27.11 8.24
N ILE A 443 -3.26 -28.42 8.43
CA ILE A 443 -3.72 -29.44 7.48
C ILE A 443 -5.25 -29.42 7.32
N TYR A 444 -6.00 -29.20 8.41
CA TYR A 444 -7.45 -29.04 8.37
C TYR A 444 -7.86 -27.75 7.67
N LYS A 445 -7.23 -26.62 8.00
CA LYS A 445 -7.56 -25.31 7.38
C LYS A 445 -7.36 -25.34 5.87
N LEU A 446 -6.35 -26.07 5.38
CA LEU A 446 -6.15 -26.25 3.93
C LEU A 446 -7.32 -27.04 3.32
N TYR A 447 -7.72 -28.17 3.92
CA TYR A 447 -8.87 -28.97 3.47
C TYR A 447 -10.18 -28.17 3.48
N SER A 448 -10.48 -27.49 4.59
CA SER A 448 -11.63 -26.58 4.73
C SER A 448 -11.61 -25.45 3.69
N SER A 449 -10.44 -24.88 3.40
CA SER A 449 -10.30 -23.85 2.37
C SER A 449 -10.61 -24.36 0.96
N LEU A 450 -10.36 -25.63 0.65
CA LEU A 450 -10.68 -26.21 -0.66
C LEU A 450 -12.20 -26.32 -0.82
N TRP A 451 -12.88 -26.92 0.16
CA TRP A 451 -14.34 -26.99 0.20
C TRP A 451 -15.00 -25.62 0.15
N ASN A 452 -14.48 -24.66 0.92
CA ASN A 452 -14.98 -23.29 0.91
C ASN A 452 -14.90 -22.65 -0.49
N ARG A 453 -13.82 -22.88 -1.24
CA ARG A 453 -13.71 -22.36 -2.62
C ARG A 453 -14.76 -22.97 -3.52
N ARG A 454 -14.93 -24.29 -3.46
CA ARG A 454 -15.94 -24.99 -4.27
C ARG A 454 -17.36 -24.50 -3.95
N ILE A 455 -17.72 -24.42 -2.67
CA ILE A 455 -19.04 -23.94 -2.24
C ILE A 455 -19.26 -22.47 -2.66
N ARG A 456 -18.25 -21.60 -2.51
CA ARG A 456 -18.37 -20.18 -2.92
C ARG A 456 -18.44 -19.98 -4.44
N SER A 457 -17.95 -20.93 -5.23
CA SER A 457 -18.03 -20.87 -6.69
C SER A 457 -19.42 -21.25 -7.24
N VAL A 458 -20.32 -21.74 -6.39
CA VAL A 458 -21.72 -22.00 -6.79
C VAL A 458 -22.49 -20.67 -6.85
N ASN A 459 -22.97 -20.34 -8.05
CA ASN A 459 -23.73 -19.12 -8.29
C ASN A 459 -25.15 -19.20 -7.71
N GLY A 460 -25.70 -18.04 -7.32
CA GLY A 460 -27.10 -17.92 -6.92
C GLY A 460 -27.43 -18.32 -5.47
N VAL A 461 -26.46 -18.86 -4.71
CA VAL A 461 -26.64 -19.22 -3.28
C VAL A 461 -26.89 -17.97 -2.42
N LEU A 462 -26.02 -16.96 -2.51
CA LEU A 462 -26.14 -15.73 -1.72
C LEU A 462 -26.78 -14.61 -2.54
N SER A 463 -27.65 -13.82 -1.91
CA SER A 463 -28.26 -12.63 -2.51
C SER A 463 -27.24 -11.50 -2.71
N LYS A 464 -27.50 -10.61 -3.67
CA LYS A 464 -26.64 -9.45 -3.97
C LYS A 464 -26.55 -8.44 -2.82
N CYS A 465 -27.46 -8.49 -1.83
CA CYS A 465 -27.43 -7.61 -0.67
C CYS A 465 -26.45 -8.06 0.42
N GLN A 466 -26.06 -9.34 0.44
CA GLN A 466 -25.00 -9.84 1.30
C GLN A 466 -23.63 -9.45 0.72
N ARG A 467 -22.93 -8.57 1.43
CA ARG A 467 -21.65 -8.00 1.02
C ARG A 467 -20.49 -8.42 1.94
N GLY A 468 -20.81 -9.05 3.08
CA GLY A 468 -19.83 -9.59 4.02
C GLY A 468 -19.20 -10.87 3.49
N PHE A 469 -17.88 -11.01 3.67
CA PHE A 469 -17.12 -12.18 3.24
C PHE A 469 -17.31 -12.55 1.76
N GLN A 470 -17.55 -11.57 0.89
CA GLN A 470 -17.66 -11.72 -0.57
C GLN A 470 -16.41 -11.15 -1.26
N GLU A 471 -16.13 -11.57 -2.51
CA GLU A 471 -15.02 -11.04 -3.31
C GLU A 471 -15.37 -9.68 -3.95
N ARG A 472 -15.63 -8.69 -3.11
CA ARG A 472 -16.00 -7.32 -3.50
C ARG A 472 -15.61 -6.31 -2.42
N GLU A 473 -15.64 -5.02 -2.73
CA GLU A 473 -15.41 -3.93 -1.75
C GLU A 473 -16.66 -3.68 -0.88
N GLY A 474 -17.15 -4.74 -0.22
CA GLY A 474 -18.47 -4.78 0.42
C GLY A 474 -18.73 -3.69 1.45
N CYS A 475 -17.77 -3.36 2.31
CA CYS A 475 -17.92 -2.25 3.25
C CYS A 475 -18.11 -0.91 2.53
N ASN A 476 -17.32 -0.67 1.50
CA ASN A 476 -17.34 0.58 0.75
C ASN A 476 -18.68 0.78 0.04
N GLU A 477 -19.17 -0.28 -0.60
CA GLU A 477 -20.47 -0.25 -1.29
C GLU A 477 -21.64 -0.13 -0.30
N SER A 478 -21.64 -0.87 0.82
CA SER A 478 -22.70 -0.77 1.83
C SER A 478 -22.79 0.63 2.43
N ILE A 479 -21.66 1.22 2.82
CA ILE A 479 -21.61 2.59 3.37
C ILE A 479 -22.05 3.60 2.30
N ALA A 480 -21.63 3.41 1.05
CA ALA A 480 -21.97 4.25 -0.07
C ALA A 480 -23.48 4.26 -0.36
N ILE A 481 -24.09 3.08 -0.51
CA ILE A 481 -25.53 2.93 -0.77
C ILE A 481 -26.34 3.57 0.36
N LEU A 482 -25.97 3.29 1.62
CA LEU A 482 -26.64 3.87 2.78
C LEU A 482 -26.56 5.40 2.78
N ARG A 483 -25.38 5.97 2.51
CA ARG A 483 -25.22 7.43 2.42
C ARG A 483 -25.99 8.04 1.28
N THR A 484 -25.98 7.42 0.09
CA THR A 484 -26.78 7.88 -1.04
C THR A 484 -28.26 7.90 -0.68
N ALA A 485 -28.77 6.87 0.02
CA ALA A 485 -30.16 6.87 0.49
C ALA A 485 -30.47 8.05 1.43
N ILE A 486 -29.62 8.30 2.42
CA ILE A 486 -29.77 9.42 3.36
C ILE A 486 -29.68 10.78 2.65
N ASP A 487 -28.66 10.97 1.80
CA ASP A 487 -28.44 12.23 1.09
C ASP A 487 -29.60 12.52 0.12
N VAL A 488 -30.09 11.50 -0.61
CA VAL A 488 -31.24 11.64 -1.52
C VAL A 488 -32.53 11.94 -0.76
N ALA A 489 -32.78 11.25 0.37
CA ALA A 489 -33.96 11.52 1.20
C ALA A 489 -33.98 12.97 1.71
N LYS A 490 -32.82 13.49 2.12
CA LYS A 490 -32.68 14.90 2.55
C LYS A 490 -32.85 15.86 1.38
N GLY A 491 -32.10 15.67 0.30
CA GLY A 491 -32.10 16.57 -0.85
C GLY A 491 -33.45 16.66 -1.56
N LYS A 492 -34.19 15.55 -1.62
CA LYS A 492 -35.54 15.48 -2.20
C LYS A 492 -36.67 15.64 -1.17
N LYS A 493 -36.36 15.92 0.10
CA LYS A 493 -37.34 16.04 1.20
C LYS A 493 -38.31 14.85 1.27
N ARG A 494 -37.77 13.63 1.18
CA ARG A 494 -38.53 12.37 1.29
C ARG A 494 -38.37 11.76 2.66
N ASP A 495 -39.27 10.83 2.95
CA ASP A 495 -39.23 10.02 4.16
C ASP A 495 -38.22 8.87 3.98
N LEU A 496 -37.52 8.53 5.06
CA LEU A 496 -36.58 7.42 5.12
C LEU A 496 -36.48 6.95 6.56
N SER A 497 -36.63 5.66 6.80
CA SER A 497 -36.33 5.06 8.10
C SER A 497 -35.27 3.98 7.94
N VAL A 498 -34.26 4.01 8.81
CA VAL A 498 -33.13 3.06 8.83
C VAL A 498 -33.04 2.42 10.21
N ALA A 499 -32.80 1.11 10.27
CA ALA A 499 -32.40 0.43 11.50
C ALA A 499 -31.08 -0.32 11.27
N TRP A 500 -30.10 -0.08 12.15
CA TRP A 500 -28.87 -0.88 12.25
C TRP A 500 -29.07 -1.96 13.30
N LEU A 501 -28.76 -3.20 12.93
CA LEU A 501 -29.02 -4.39 13.73
C LEU A 501 -27.72 -5.16 13.99
N ASP A 502 -27.56 -5.63 15.23
CA ASP A 502 -26.43 -6.46 15.69
C ASP A 502 -26.99 -7.73 16.34
N LEU A 503 -26.43 -8.88 15.97
CA LEU A 503 -26.78 -10.18 16.53
C LEU A 503 -25.96 -10.49 17.80
N THR A 504 -26.61 -11.03 18.81
CA THR A 504 -25.95 -11.53 20.02
C THR A 504 -25.21 -12.82 19.68
N ASN A 505 -23.88 -12.84 19.88
CA ASN A 505 -23.05 -14.02 19.67
C ASN A 505 -23.27 -14.70 18.29
N ALA A 506 -23.35 -13.90 17.22
CA ALA A 506 -23.79 -14.37 15.90
C ALA A 506 -23.13 -15.68 15.43
N PHE A 507 -21.80 -15.78 15.50
CA PHE A 507 -21.09 -16.99 15.10
C PHE A 507 -21.30 -18.16 16.05
N GLY A 508 -21.46 -17.91 17.35
CA GLY A 508 -21.61 -18.97 18.36
C GLY A 508 -23.03 -19.50 18.48
N SER A 509 -24.03 -18.82 17.90
CA SER A 509 -25.45 -19.18 18.08
C SER A 509 -26.04 -20.04 16.95
N VAL A 510 -25.32 -20.22 15.84
CA VAL A 510 -25.80 -20.96 14.65
C VAL A 510 -25.94 -22.46 14.95
N PRO A 511 -27.16 -23.03 14.93
CA PRO A 511 -27.35 -24.47 15.10
C PRO A 511 -26.69 -25.28 13.98
N HIS A 512 -26.10 -26.43 14.30
CA HIS A 512 -25.45 -27.28 13.28
C HIS A 512 -26.48 -27.90 12.33
N GLU A 513 -27.68 -28.17 12.83
CA GLU A 513 -28.84 -28.65 12.06
C GLU A 513 -29.25 -27.61 10.99
N LEU A 514 -29.13 -26.32 11.30
CA LEU A 514 -29.40 -25.25 10.34
C LEU A 514 -28.39 -25.25 9.19
N ILE A 515 -27.11 -25.48 9.48
CA ILE A 515 -26.04 -25.58 8.46
C ILE A 515 -26.34 -26.73 7.50
N GLU A 516 -26.62 -27.92 8.05
CA GLU A 516 -26.96 -29.11 7.28
C GLU A 516 -28.20 -28.87 6.41
N HIS A 517 -29.28 -28.38 7.02
CA HIS A 517 -30.55 -28.15 6.31
C HIS A 517 -30.42 -27.08 5.22
N THR A 518 -29.66 -26.01 5.46
CA THR A 518 -29.38 -24.97 4.47
C THR A 518 -28.60 -25.51 3.26
N LEU A 519 -27.63 -26.41 3.45
CA LEU A 519 -26.91 -27.03 2.33
C LEU A 519 -27.84 -27.91 1.49
N ILE A 520 -28.66 -28.74 2.14
CA ILE A 520 -29.64 -29.60 1.46
C ILE A 520 -30.63 -28.76 0.65
N ARG A 521 -31.18 -27.69 1.24
CA ARG A 521 -32.17 -26.82 0.55
C ARG A 521 -31.59 -26.05 -0.62
N ASN A 522 -30.33 -25.66 -0.56
CA ASN A 522 -29.63 -25.05 -1.69
C ASN A 522 -29.26 -26.06 -2.80
N GLY A 523 -29.52 -27.36 -2.62
CA GLY A 523 -29.27 -28.39 -3.65
C GLY A 523 -27.84 -28.92 -3.68
N PHE A 524 -27.07 -28.78 -2.60
CA PHE A 524 -25.74 -29.38 -2.52
C PHE A 524 -25.84 -30.91 -2.46
N PRO A 525 -24.95 -31.65 -3.14
CA PRO A 525 -24.92 -33.10 -3.10
C PRO A 525 -24.68 -33.65 -1.69
N GLU A 526 -25.24 -34.82 -1.42
CA GLU A 526 -25.17 -35.49 -0.12
C GLU A 526 -23.73 -35.66 0.39
N MET A 527 -22.77 -35.95 -0.49
CA MET A 527 -21.36 -36.07 -0.11
C MET A 527 -20.82 -34.77 0.49
N VAL A 528 -21.13 -33.61 -0.12
CA VAL A 528 -20.69 -32.29 0.38
C VAL A 528 -21.33 -32.00 1.74
N VAL A 529 -22.63 -32.29 1.88
CA VAL A 529 -23.37 -32.12 3.14
C VAL A 529 -22.73 -32.95 4.25
N GLN A 530 -22.45 -34.24 4.00
CA GLN A 530 -21.84 -35.14 4.99
C GLN A 530 -20.42 -34.72 5.37
N VAL A 531 -19.60 -34.30 4.40
CA VAL A 531 -18.25 -33.80 4.69
C VAL A 531 -18.30 -32.57 5.59
N VAL A 532 -19.16 -31.58 5.28
CA VAL A 532 -19.29 -30.38 6.11
C VAL A 532 -19.86 -30.73 7.49
N LYS A 533 -20.85 -31.62 7.57
CA LYS A 533 -21.40 -32.12 8.84
C LYS A 533 -20.32 -32.78 9.69
N ASP A 534 -19.49 -33.63 9.11
CA ASP A 534 -18.41 -34.30 9.83
C ASP A 534 -17.32 -33.32 10.31
N MET A 535 -17.07 -32.22 9.60
CA MET A 535 -16.17 -31.17 10.08
C MET A 535 -16.61 -30.60 11.43
N TYR A 536 -17.91 -30.48 11.70
CA TYR A 536 -18.44 -29.94 12.96
C TYR A 536 -18.74 -31.03 14.00
N LYS A 537 -19.12 -32.24 13.58
CA LYS A 537 -19.42 -33.36 14.47
C LYS A 537 -18.22 -33.77 15.31
N GLY A 538 -18.33 -33.65 16.64
CA GLY A 538 -17.26 -33.98 17.58
C GLY A 538 -16.13 -32.93 17.63
N ALA A 539 -16.33 -31.75 17.04
CA ALA A 539 -15.37 -30.68 17.13
C ALA A 539 -15.30 -30.11 18.54
N SER A 540 -14.09 -29.72 18.96
CA SER A 540 -13.84 -29.30 20.34
C SER A 540 -12.76 -28.23 20.42
N ILE A 541 -12.80 -27.46 21.51
CA ILE A 541 -11.83 -26.40 21.80
C ILE A 541 -11.22 -26.59 23.19
N ARG A 542 -9.97 -26.14 23.34
CA ARG A 542 -9.34 -25.87 24.64
C ARG A 542 -9.05 -24.38 24.74
N VAL A 543 -9.67 -23.69 25.68
CA VAL A 543 -9.51 -22.25 25.89
C VAL A 543 -8.25 -21.99 26.70
N LYS A 544 -7.50 -20.97 26.31
CA LYS A 544 -6.23 -20.61 26.95
C LYS A 544 -6.35 -19.32 27.76
N SER A 545 -6.07 -19.40 29.05
CA SER A 545 -5.78 -18.26 29.93
C SER A 545 -4.27 -17.98 29.95
N LYS A 546 -3.83 -16.94 30.66
CA LYS A 546 -2.41 -16.54 30.76
C LYS A 546 -1.49 -17.69 31.21
N THR A 547 -1.94 -18.48 32.17
CA THR A 547 -1.16 -19.54 32.82
C THR A 547 -1.69 -20.95 32.55
N GLU A 548 -2.98 -21.08 32.25
CA GLU A 548 -3.70 -22.36 32.23
C GLU A 548 -4.43 -22.61 30.91
N LYS A 549 -4.77 -23.88 30.67
CA LYS A 549 -5.62 -24.32 29.56
C LYS A 549 -6.80 -25.08 30.15
N SER A 550 -7.96 -24.92 29.52
CA SER A 550 -9.16 -25.66 29.91
C SER A 550 -9.06 -27.14 29.52
N GLU A 551 -9.94 -27.93 30.11
CA GLU A 551 -10.33 -29.22 29.56
C GLU A 551 -11.02 -29.05 28.18
N GLN A 552 -11.26 -30.16 27.49
CA GLN A 552 -11.83 -30.17 26.14
C GLN A 552 -13.33 -29.85 26.16
N ILE A 553 -13.71 -28.71 25.56
CA ILE A 553 -15.09 -28.24 25.46
C ILE A 553 -15.63 -28.61 24.08
N GLN A 554 -16.75 -29.32 24.02
CA GLN A 554 -17.40 -29.70 22.77
C GLN A 554 -18.15 -28.52 22.15
N ILE A 555 -17.95 -28.31 20.84
CA ILE A 555 -18.69 -27.32 20.06
C ILE A 555 -19.96 -28.00 19.55
N LYS A 556 -21.09 -27.80 20.23
CA LYS A 556 -22.38 -28.38 19.84
C LYS A 556 -23.28 -27.39 19.09
N SER A 557 -22.95 -26.12 19.11
CA SER A 557 -23.56 -25.06 18.31
C SER A 557 -22.52 -24.01 17.93
N GLY A 558 -22.79 -23.28 16.87
CA GLY A 558 -21.96 -22.23 16.31
C GLY A 558 -20.95 -22.70 15.27
N VAL A 559 -20.44 -21.74 14.51
CA VAL A 559 -19.36 -21.93 13.55
C VAL A 559 -18.00 -21.57 14.17
N LYS A 560 -16.93 -22.20 13.68
CA LYS A 560 -15.57 -22.09 14.25
C LYS A 560 -14.92 -20.76 13.86
N GLN A 561 -14.67 -19.87 14.82
CA GLN A 561 -14.02 -18.58 14.55
C GLN A 561 -12.53 -18.76 14.22
N GLY A 562 -12.19 -18.70 12.93
CA GLY A 562 -10.82 -18.91 12.43
C GLY A 562 -10.73 -19.99 11.35
N ASP A 563 -11.81 -20.72 11.11
CA ASP A 563 -11.93 -21.73 10.06
C ASP A 563 -12.33 -21.08 8.71
N PRO A 564 -11.61 -21.36 7.59
CA PRO A 564 -11.90 -20.74 6.29
C PRO A 564 -13.33 -20.89 5.77
N ILE A 565 -14.00 -22.02 6.03
CA ILE A 565 -15.36 -22.29 5.52
C ILE A 565 -16.46 -21.62 6.36
N SER A 566 -16.23 -21.40 7.66
CA SER A 566 -17.23 -20.91 8.61
C SER A 566 -17.92 -19.61 8.22
N PRO A 567 -17.25 -18.56 7.70
CA PRO A 567 -17.91 -17.32 7.28
C PRO A 567 -18.91 -17.54 6.13
N THR A 568 -18.62 -18.45 5.21
CA THR A 568 -19.53 -18.78 4.09
C THR A 568 -20.77 -19.49 4.61
N LEU A 569 -20.60 -20.49 5.48
CA LEU A 569 -21.72 -21.23 6.08
C LEU A 569 -22.60 -20.32 6.93
N PHE A 570 -22.01 -19.40 7.70
CA PHE A 570 -22.73 -18.39 8.45
C PHE A 570 -23.63 -17.53 7.54
N ASN A 571 -23.05 -16.98 6.46
CA ASN A 571 -23.81 -16.18 5.49
C ASN A 571 -24.94 -16.99 4.85
N MET A 572 -24.70 -18.26 4.50
CA MET A 572 -25.73 -19.13 3.94
C MET A 572 -26.88 -19.40 4.92
N CYS A 573 -26.59 -19.54 6.22
CA CYS A 573 -27.64 -19.71 7.23
C CYS A 573 -28.48 -18.44 7.39
N LEU A 574 -27.84 -17.26 7.36
CA LEU A 574 -28.53 -15.97 7.45
C LEU A 574 -29.35 -15.67 6.18
N GLU A 575 -28.93 -16.19 5.04
CA GLU A 575 -29.61 -16.03 3.74
C GLU A 575 -31.06 -16.53 3.77
N ASN A 576 -31.36 -17.57 4.57
CA ASN A 576 -32.72 -18.06 4.81
C ASN A 576 -33.67 -16.92 5.19
N VAL A 577 -33.22 -16.05 6.09
CA VAL A 577 -34.01 -14.95 6.62
C VAL A 577 -34.00 -13.77 5.64
N ILE A 578 -32.82 -13.43 5.09
CA ILE A 578 -32.66 -12.29 4.19
C ILE A 578 -33.61 -12.42 2.98
N ARG A 579 -33.69 -13.58 2.33
CA ARG A 579 -34.54 -13.75 1.13
C ARG A 579 -36.03 -13.62 1.44
N ARG A 580 -36.50 -14.23 2.54
CA ARG A 580 -37.89 -14.08 3.00
C ARG A 580 -38.27 -12.63 3.24
N HIS A 581 -37.30 -11.84 3.66
CA HIS A 581 -37.43 -10.42 3.86
C HIS A 581 -37.42 -9.66 2.53
N LEU A 582 -36.62 -10.05 1.54
CA LEU A 582 -36.56 -9.38 0.23
C LEU A 582 -37.82 -9.57 -0.63
N ASP A 583 -38.53 -10.69 -0.51
CA ASP A 583 -39.70 -11.00 -1.35
C ASP A 583 -40.89 -10.04 -1.21
N THR A 584 -40.95 -9.24 -0.14
CA THR A 584 -42.06 -8.31 0.04
C THR A 584 -41.84 -7.03 -0.79
N ALA A 585 -42.92 -6.47 -1.33
CA ALA A 585 -42.88 -5.22 -2.10
C ALA A 585 -42.51 -3.97 -1.27
N ALA A 586 -42.00 -4.12 -0.05
CA ALA A 586 -41.56 -3.07 0.87
C ALA A 586 -40.03 -2.79 0.80
N GLY A 587 -39.61 -1.58 1.17
CA GLY A 587 -38.22 -1.09 1.12
C GLY A 587 -38.16 0.37 0.68
N HIS A 588 -37.03 1.03 0.88
CA HIS A 588 -36.87 2.44 0.51
C HIS A 588 -36.64 2.64 -0.99
N LYS A 589 -37.46 3.45 -1.66
CA LYS A 589 -37.26 3.85 -3.06
C LYS A 589 -36.29 5.04 -3.17
N CYS A 590 -35.01 4.72 -3.32
CA CYS A 590 -33.97 5.70 -3.60
C CYS A 590 -33.86 5.92 -5.11
N LEU A 591 -34.42 7.04 -5.59
CA LEU A 591 -34.50 7.35 -7.03
C LEU A 591 -35.23 6.23 -7.80
N ASN A 592 -34.56 5.59 -8.76
CA ASN A 592 -35.08 4.47 -9.54
C ASN A 592 -34.68 3.10 -8.98
N THR A 593 -34.10 3.07 -7.78
CA THR A 593 -33.54 1.87 -7.16
C THR A 593 -34.20 1.60 -5.81
N LYS A 594 -34.56 0.34 -5.56
CA LYS A 594 -35.14 -0.06 -4.28
C LYS A 594 -34.07 -0.63 -3.35
N ILE A 595 -33.93 -0.04 -2.17
CA ILE A 595 -32.96 -0.44 -1.15
C ILE A 595 -33.72 -0.93 0.07
N LYS A 596 -33.59 -2.21 0.41
CA LYS A 596 -34.26 -2.79 1.59
C LYS A 596 -33.29 -3.27 2.66
N VAL A 597 -32.31 -4.08 2.27
CA VAL A 597 -31.36 -4.71 3.20
C VAL A 597 -29.95 -4.44 2.71
N LEU A 598 -29.08 -4.03 3.62
CA LEU A 598 -27.63 -3.99 3.44
C LEU A 598 -27.03 -4.91 4.50
N ALA A 599 -26.59 -6.10 4.11
CA ALA A 599 -26.02 -7.07 5.03
C ALA A 599 -24.50 -7.15 4.83
N PHE A 600 -23.76 -7.07 5.93
CA PHE A 600 -22.34 -7.36 5.98
C PHE A 600 -22.10 -8.40 7.07
N ALA A 601 -22.30 -9.67 6.71
CA ALA A 601 -22.40 -10.76 7.67
C ALA A 601 -23.51 -10.47 8.71
N ASP A 602 -23.17 -10.39 9.99
CA ASP A 602 -24.07 -10.13 11.11
C ASP A 602 -24.51 -8.66 11.23
N ASP A 603 -23.71 -7.71 10.76
CA ASP A 603 -24.06 -6.29 10.70
C ASP A 603 -25.09 -6.06 9.57
N MET A 604 -26.32 -5.69 9.93
CA MET A 604 -27.39 -5.41 8.96
C MET A 604 -27.94 -4.00 9.10
N ALA A 605 -28.22 -3.35 7.96
CA ALA A 605 -29.02 -2.14 7.91
C ALA A 605 -30.30 -2.38 7.09
N ILE A 606 -31.46 -2.12 7.71
CA ILE A 606 -32.79 -2.24 7.10
C ILE A 606 -33.29 -0.84 6.76
N LEU A 607 -33.80 -0.65 5.54
CA LEU A 607 -34.28 0.63 5.03
C LEU A 607 -35.74 0.52 4.58
N SER A 608 -36.54 1.51 4.95
CA SER A 608 -37.95 1.65 4.59
C SER A 608 -38.33 3.11 4.32
N GLU A 609 -39.53 3.34 3.79
CA GLU A 609 -40.03 4.68 3.50
C GLU A 609 -40.64 5.35 4.74
N SER A 610 -41.17 4.58 5.69
CA SER A 610 -41.76 5.12 6.92
C SER A 610 -41.35 4.33 8.18
N GLN A 611 -41.56 4.95 9.35
CA GLN A 611 -41.33 4.34 10.65
C GLN A 611 -42.22 3.10 10.85
N ASP A 612 -43.49 3.16 10.50
CA ASP A 612 -44.42 2.03 10.64
C ASP A 612 -44.01 0.85 9.77
N GLN A 613 -43.55 1.13 8.54
CA GLN A 613 -43.01 0.10 7.66
C GLN A 613 -41.75 -0.50 8.28
N LEU A 614 -40.83 0.32 8.81
CA LEU A 614 -39.64 -0.18 9.50
C LEU A 614 -40.02 -1.09 10.66
N GLN A 615 -40.97 -0.69 11.50
CA GLN A 615 -41.42 -1.44 12.65
C GLN A 615 -41.97 -2.82 12.25
N ARG A 616 -42.82 -2.87 11.21
CA ARG A 616 -43.35 -4.14 10.68
C ARG A 616 -42.23 -5.05 10.16
N GLU A 617 -41.25 -4.48 9.46
CA GLU A 617 -40.11 -5.22 8.93
C GLU A 617 -39.23 -5.77 10.07
N LEU A 618 -38.96 -4.99 11.12
CA LEU A 618 -38.20 -5.45 12.29
C LEU A 618 -38.93 -6.56 13.06
N THR A 619 -40.24 -6.42 13.27
CA THR A 619 -41.04 -7.47 13.93
C THR A 619 -41.03 -8.76 13.12
N LYS A 620 -41.17 -8.68 11.79
CA LYS A 620 -41.10 -9.85 10.90
C LYS A 620 -39.71 -10.49 10.91
N LEU A 621 -38.66 -9.66 10.85
CA LEU A 621 -37.28 -10.13 10.86
C LEU A 621 -36.94 -10.85 12.18
N ASP A 622 -37.35 -10.29 13.31
CA ASP A 622 -37.17 -10.91 14.63
C ASP A 622 -37.94 -12.25 14.74
N GLY A 623 -39.17 -12.32 14.21
CA GLY A 623 -39.98 -13.54 14.18
C GLY A 623 -39.45 -14.64 13.24
N ASP A 624 -38.59 -14.31 12.28
CA ASP A 624 -37.88 -15.26 11.42
C ASP A 624 -36.50 -15.65 12.01
N CYS A 625 -35.79 -14.73 12.65
CA CYS A 625 -34.47 -14.94 13.23
C CYS A 625 -34.50 -15.69 14.58
N THR A 626 -35.38 -15.30 15.51
CA THR A 626 -35.42 -15.85 16.89
C THR A 626 -35.64 -17.37 16.91
N PRO A 627 -36.56 -17.96 16.12
CA PRO A 627 -36.74 -19.42 16.06
C PRO A 627 -35.51 -20.18 15.53
N LEU A 628 -34.63 -19.52 14.77
CA LEU A 628 -33.37 -20.07 14.26
C LEU A 628 -32.20 -19.81 15.22
N ASN A 629 -32.48 -19.34 16.44
CA ASN A 629 -31.50 -18.97 17.46
C ASN A 629 -30.54 -17.84 17.02
N LEU A 630 -31.00 -16.98 16.11
CA LEU A 630 -30.30 -15.76 15.69
C LEU A 630 -30.94 -14.59 16.43
N ILE A 631 -30.39 -14.20 17.59
CA ILE A 631 -31.08 -13.26 18.49
C ILE A 631 -30.47 -11.86 18.38
N PHE A 632 -31.27 -10.85 18.02
CA PHE A 632 -30.81 -9.46 18.01
C PHE A 632 -30.50 -8.92 19.41
N LYS A 633 -29.55 -7.98 19.51
CA LYS A 633 -29.16 -7.28 20.74
C LYS A 633 -29.65 -5.82 20.72
N PRO A 634 -30.87 -5.50 21.21
CA PRO A 634 -31.45 -4.14 21.13
C PRO A 634 -30.51 -3.04 21.63
N ALA A 635 -29.75 -3.28 22.69
CA ALA A 635 -28.80 -2.32 23.27
C ALA A 635 -27.67 -1.86 22.32
N LYS A 636 -27.39 -2.61 21.25
CA LYS A 636 -26.41 -2.25 20.22
C LYS A 636 -27.05 -1.82 18.89
N CYS A 637 -28.36 -2.01 18.76
CA CYS A 637 -29.13 -1.57 17.60
C CYS A 637 -29.44 -0.08 17.72
N ALA A 638 -29.65 0.57 16.58
CA ALA A 638 -30.06 1.97 16.52
C ALA A 638 -30.99 2.20 15.33
N SER A 639 -31.77 3.29 15.36
CA SER A 639 -32.61 3.73 14.26
C SER A 639 -32.32 5.17 13.86
N LEU A 640 -32.68 5.52 12.63
CA LEU A 640 -32.76 6.88 12.12
C LEU A 640 -34.06 7.04 11.35
N VAL A 641 -34.89 7.99 11.77
CA VAL A 641 -36.15 8.32 11.08
C VAL A 641 -36.05 9.73 10.52
N LEU A 642 -36.22 9.85 9.20
CA LEU A 642 -36.34 11.09 8.47
C LEU A 642 -37.78 11.24 7.97
N GLU A 643 -38.37 12.40 8.25
CA GLU A 643 -39.67 12.84 7.74
C GLU A 643 -39.47 14.12 6.92
N LYS A 644 -39.89 14.09 5.66
CA LYS A 644 -39.71 15.17 4.69
C LYS A 644 -38.27 15.71 4.66
N GLY A 645 -37.30 14.79 4.76
CA GLY A 645 -35.86 15.08 4.79
C GLY A 645 -35.31 15.66 6.11
N LYS A 646 -36.11 15.74 7.17
CA LYS A 646 -35.70 16.20 8.51
C LYS A 646 -35.73 15.06 9.52
N VAL A 647 -34.83 15.11 10.49
CA VAL A 647 -34.73 14.06 11.53
C VAL A 647 -35.91 14.16 12.48
N ASN A 648 -36.67 13.08 12.62
CA ASN A 648 -37.62 12.93 13.70
C ASN A 648 -36.93 12.26 14.89
N ALA A 649 -36.39 13.08 15.80
CA ALA A 649 -35.70 12.59 17.00
C ALA A 649 -36.66 11.92 18.01
N ALA A 650 -37.96 12.27 17.98
CA ALA A 650 -38.98 11.73 18.87
C ALA A 650 -39.54 10.38 18.41
N ALA A 651 -39.16 9.89 17.22
CA ALA A 651 -39.61 8.60 16.71
C ALA A 651 -39.16 7.46 17.64
N VAL A 652 -40.07 6.50 17.87
CA VAL A 652 -39.82 5.32 18.70
C VAL A 652 -39.91 4.08 17.82
N VAL A 653 -38.80 3.36 17.72
CA VAL A 653 -38.72 2.08 17.02
C VAL A 653 -38.40 1.00 18.05
N ASN A 654 -39.17 -0.07 18.05
CA ASN A 654 -39.06 -1.18 18.99
C ASN A 654 -38.45 -2.41 18.30
N LEU A 655 -37.54 -3.10 18.99
CA LEU A 655 -37.01 -4.40 18.59
C LEU A 655 -37.18 -5.35 19.79
N LYS A 656 -37.84 -6.49 19.56
CA LYS A 656 -38.22 -7.42 20.65
C LYS A 656 -39.07 -6.75 21.75
N GLY A 657 -39.93 -5.80 21.38
CA GLY A 657 -40.75 -5.03 22.32
C GLY A 657 -39.96 -3.99 23.16
N VAL A 658 -38.66 -3.83 22.92
CA VAL A 658 -37.81 -2.85 23.62
C VAL A 658 -37.45 -1.71 22.66
N PRO A 659 -37.57 -0.42 23.07
CA PRO A 659 -37.16 0.70 22.22
C PRO A 659 -35.65 0.67 21.96
N ILE A 660 -35.27 0.76 20.69
CA ILE A 660 -33.86 0.92 20.28
C ILE A 660 -33.50 2.40 20.21
N ARG A 661 -32.21 2.72 20.31
CA ARG A 661 -31.73 4.11 20.28
C ARG A 661 -32.07 4.77 18.94
N ASN A 662 -32.96 5.77 18.95
CA ASN A 662 -33.21 6.62 17.78
C ASN A 662 -32.19 7.78 17.73
N MET A 663 -31.63 8.04 16.55
CA MET A 663 -30.58 9.06 16.38
C MET A 663 -31.15 10.47 16.23
N ALA A 664 -30.57 11.42 16.97
CA ALA A 664 -30.76 12.85 16.75
C ALA A 664 -29.92 13.38 15.57
N CYS A 665 -30.10 14.65 15.20
CA CYS A 665 -29.42 15.27 14.05
C CYS A 665 -27.87 15.27 14.16
N SER A 666 -27.35 15.48 15.37
CA SER A 666 -25.91 15.48 15.68
C SER A 666 -25.34 14.10 15.99
N ASP A 667 -26.20 13.11 16.16
CA ASP A 667 -25.79 11.77 16.56
C ASP A 667 -25.18 11.02 15.37
N THR A 668 -24.25 10.12 15.69
CA THR A 668 -23.67 9.19 14.72
C THR A 668 -23.71 7.78 15.28
N TYR A 669 -23.88 6.81 14.39
CA TYR A 669 -23.77 5.40 14.65
C TYR A 669 -22.54 4.84 13.94
N LYS A 670 -21.76 4.00 14.61
CA LYS A 670 -20.55 3.40 14.03
C LYS A 670 -20.91 2.18 13.19
N TYR A 671 -21.26 2.38 11.92
CA TYR A 671 -21.56 1.30 10.98
C TYR A 671 -20.31 0.89 10.19
N LEU A 672 -19.96 -0.41 10.23
CA LEU A 672 -18.77 -0.97 9.57
C LEU A 672 -17.49 -0.19 9.87
N GLY A 673 -17.35 0.33 11.09
CA GLY A 673 -16.16 1.06 11.53
C GLY A 673 -16.09 2.54 11.15
N ILE A 674 -17.10 3.09 10.47
CA ILE A 674 -17.19 4.51 10.12
C ILE A 674 -18.40 5.14 10.84
N GLN A 675 -18.26 6.39 11.26
CA GLN A 675 -19.41 7.14 11.78
C GLN A 675 -20.39 7.45 10.65
N THR A 676 -21.62 6.98 10.80
CA THR A 676 -22.75 7.23 9.90
C THR A 676 -23.83 7.95 10.67
N GLY A 677 -24.23 9.11 10.16
CA GLY A 677 -25.33 9.90 10.70
C GLY A 677 -26.02 10.65 9.59
N VAL A 678 -26.78 11.67 9.96
CA VAL A 678 -27.54 12.51 9.03
C VAL A 678 -26.60 13.42 8.24
N GLU A 679 -25.50 13.84 8.84
CA GLU A 679 -24.47 14.62 8.17
C GLU A 679 -23.47 13.73 7.44
N THR A 680 -23.23 14.05 6.17
CA THR A 680 -22.27 13.34 5.32
C THR A 680 -20.81 13.65 5.71
N ARG A 681 -20.57 14.82 6.31
CA ARG A 681 -19.24 15.30 6.73
C ARG A 681 -19.04 15.03 8.23
N THR A 682 -18.41 13.92 8.54
CA THR A 682 -18.11 13.51 9.93
C THR A 682 -16.73 13.98 10.38
N SER A 683 -16.59 14.27 11.67
CA SER A 683 -15.29 14.49 12.32
C SER A 683 -14.60 13.14 12.53
N GLU A 684 -13.31 13.06 12.21
CA GLU A 684 -12.48 11.87 12.45
C GLU A 684 -11.28 12.21 13.36
N MET A 685 -11.42 13.28 14.15
CA MET A 685 -10.35 13.81 14.99
C MET A 685 -9.83 12.80 16.02
N ASP A 686 -10.70 11.99 16.63
CA ASP A 686 -10.28 10.99 17.62
C ASP A 686 -9.27 9.99 17.03
N LEU A 687 -9.50 9.55 15.78
CA LEU A 687 -8.59 8.65 15.07
C LEU A 687 -7.29 9.37 14.71
N ILE A 688 -7.39 10.60 14.23
CA ILE A 688 -6.24 11.45 13.89
C ILE A 688 -5.35 11.67 15.12
N GLU A 689 -5.94 12.09 16.24
CA GLU A 689 -5.24 12.31 17.51
C GLU A 689 -4.62 11.03 18.06
N SER A 690 -5.30 9.89 17.93
CA SER A 690 -4.70 8.60 18.30
C SER A 690 -3.41 8.32 17.53
N VAL A 691 -3.38 8.61 16.23
CA VAL A 691 -2.17 8.43 15.40
C VAL A 691 -1.13 9.52 15.68
N VAL A 692 -1.53 10.75 15.94
CA VAL A 692 -0.62 11.84 16.33
C VAL A 692 0.11 11.52 17.64
N LYS A 693 -0.58 11.00 18.65
CA LYS A 693 0.04 10.50 19.89
C LYS A 693 1.08 9.43 19.62
N GLU A 694 0.82 8.53 18.69
CA GLU A 694 1.79 7.51 18.28
C GLU A 694 3.02 8.13 17.57
N PHE A 695 2.86 9.26 16.85
CA PHE A 695 4.01 9.97 16.25
C PHE A 695 4.91 10.55 17.33
N GLU A 696 4.34 11.13 18.38
CA GLU A 696 5.09 11.68 19.51
C GLU A 696 5.92 10.59 20.21
N LEU A 697 5.32 9.42 20.45
CA LEU A 697 6.03 8.27 21.03
C LEU A 697 7.19 7.82 20.14
N LEU A 698 6.98 7.76 18.82
CA LEU A 698 8.03 7.39 17.86
C LEU A 698 9.15 8.44 17.77
N VAL A 699 8.83 9.73 17.88
CA VAL A 699 9.81 10.82 17.87
C VAL A 699 10.70 10.72 19.11
N ARG A 700 10.10 10.48 20.29
CA ARG A 700 10.81 10.38 21.58
C ARG A 700 11.65 9.12 21.74
N ASP A 701 11.35 8.06 21.01
CA ASP A 701 12.09 6.79 21.08
C ASP A 701 13.59 6.95 20.76
N GLU A 702 14.45 6.28 21.50
CA GLU A 702 15.91 6.30 21.27
C GLU A 702 16.44 4.95 20.76
N GLU A 703 15.64 3.88 20.80
CA GLU A 703 16.08 2.53 20.47
C GLU A 703 15.99 2.20 18.97
N LEU A 704 15.03 2.80 18.25
CA LEU A 704 14.82 2.58 16.83
C LEU A 704 15.68 3.50 15.97
N THR A 705 16.21 2.92 14.90
CA THR A 705 16.97 3.65 13.88
C THR A 705 16.08 4.51 12.98
N LEU A 706 16.64 5.52 12.32
CA LEU A 706 15.86 6.41 11.42
C LEU A 706 15.10 5.65 10.32
N PRO A 707 15.70 4.67 9.60
CA PRO A 707 14.96 3.87 8.63
C PRO A 707 13.84 3.03 9.26
N GLN A 708 14.02 2.51 10.47
CA GLN A 708 12.98 1.77 11.20
C GLN A 708 11.83 2.69 11.60
N LYS A 709 12.13 3.92 12.08
CA LYS A 709 11.11 4.92 12.37
C LYS A 709 10.32 5.31 11.11
N LEU A 710 11.00 5.51 9.99
CA LEU A 710 10.32 5.74 8.70
C LEU A 710 9.45 4.54 8.28
N ASP A 711 9.91 3.30 8.49
CA ASP A 711 9.11 2.11 8.21
C ASP A 711 7.88 2.05 9.12
N CYS A 712 7.98 2.41 10.40
CA CYS A 712 6.83 2.48 11.30
C CYS A 712 5.73 3.41 10.77
N ILE A 713 6.11 4.62 10.34
CA ILE A 713 5.17 5.60 9.79
C ILE A 713 4.46 5.04 8.56
N LYS A 714 5.21 4.45 7.62
CA LYS A 714 4.70 4.00 6.32
C LYS A 714 3.93 2.68 6.39
N SER A 715 4.36 1.77 7.26
CA SER A 715 3.85 0.40 7.33
C SER A 715 2.75 0.20 8.37
N PHE A 716 2.67 1.06 9.40
CA PHE A 716 1.68 0.89 10.48
C PHE A 716 0.82 2.13 10.75
N MET A 717 1.40 3.33 10.74
CA MET A 717 0.69 4.53 11.19
C MET A 717 -0.21 5.12 10.11
N LEU A 718 0.34 5.46 8.94
CA LEU A 718 -0.44 5.98 7.82
C LEU A 718 -1.48 4.97 7.29
N PRO A 719 -1.20 3.65 7.23
CA PRO A 719 -2.19 2.67 6.82
C PRO A 719 -3.47 2.65 7.67
N LYS A 720 -3.43 3.00 8.97
CA LYS A 720 -4.63 3.10 9.83
C LYS A 720 -5.67 4.06 9.27
N MET A 721 -5.25 5.09 8.54
CA MET A 721 -6.14 6.08 7.94
C MET A 721 -6.73 5.63 6.59
N THR A 722 -6.21 4.55 5.98
CA THR A 722 -6.60 4.15 4.61
C THR A 722 -8.07 3.77 4.53
N TYR A 723 -8.58 3.06 5.55
CA TYR A 723 -9.98 2.68 5.62
C TYR A 723 -10.88 3.91 5.70
N MET A 724 -10.52 4.88 6.54
CA MET A 724 -11.22 6.16 6.65
C MET A 724 -11.22 6.92 5.31
N TYR A 725 -10.07 7.04 4.63
CA TYR A 725 -9.98 7.76 3.34
C TYR A 725 -10.89 7.22 2.24
N GLY A 726 -11.14 5.91 2.22
CA GLY A 726 -12.00 5.29 1.23
C GLY A 726 -13.50 5.39 1.57
N ASN A 727 -13.82 5.45 2.87
CA ASN A 727 -15.16 5.20 3.39
C ASN A 727 -15.77 6.36 4.20
N SER A 728 -15.07 7.46 4.48
CA SER A 728 -15.64 8.65 5.13
C SER A 728 -15.26 9.95 4.43
N ILE A 729 -15.93 11.05 4.79
CA ILE A 729 -15.68 12.39 4.25
C ILE A 729 -15.17 13.31 5.37
N PRO A 730 -13.90 13.15 5.80
CA PRO A 730 -13.34 13.97 6.88
C PRO A 730 -13.27 15.44 6.47
N LYS A 731 -13.28 16.33 7.46
CA LYS A 731 -13.14 17.77 7.23
C LYS A 731 -11.76 18.06 6.62
N LEU A 732 -11.69 18.94 5.61
CA LEU A 732 -10.41 19.30 4.97
C LEU A 732 -9.42 19.96 5.94
N THR A 733 -9.93 20.66 6.96
CA THR A 733 -9.15 21.26 8.05
C THR A 733 -8.43 20.20 8.88
N GLU A 734 -9.13 19.11 9.24
CA GLU A 734 -8.57 17.97 9.98
C GLU A 734 -7.50 17.25 9.15
N LEU A 735 -7.74 17.04 7.85
CA LEU A 735 -6.73 16.49 6.93
C LEU A 735 -5.50 17.39 6.78
N LYS A 736 -5.68 18.72 6.78
CA LYS A 736 -4.59 19.69 6.75
C LYS A 736 -3.77 19.63 8.05
N TYR A 737 -4.44 19.58 9.19
CA TYR A 737 -3.81 19.40 10.50
C TYR A 737 -2.99 18.10 10.55
N PHE A 738 -3.60 16.96 10.20
CA PHE A 738 -2.91 15.66 10.22
C PHE A 738 -1.72 15.60 9.25
N ALA A 739 -1.85 16.21 8.07
CA ALA A 739 -0.73 16.34 7.14
C ALA A 739 0.41 17.19 7.73
N GLY A 740 0.08 18.30 8.41
CA GLY A 740 1.05 19.12 9.13
C GLY A 740 1.81 18.34 10.19
N GLU A 741 1.10 17.66 11.09
CA GLU A 741 1.70 16.86 12.17
C GLU A 741 2.54 15.69 11.64
N THR A 742 2.08 15.03 10.56
CA THR A 742 2.88 13.98 9.89
C THR A 742 4.20 14.55 9.37
N MET A 743 4.18 15.70 8.69
CA MET A 743 5.40 16.31 8.16
C MET A 743 6.31 16.81 9.28
N LYS A 744 5.76 17.39 10.36
CA LYS A 744 6.52 17.78 11.56
C LYS A 744 7.21 16.58 12.19
N ALA A 745 6.49 15.47 12.41
CA ALA A 745 7.06 14.25 12.98
C ALA A 745 8.23 13.71 12.13
N VAL A 746 8.07 13.65 10.80
CA VAL A 746 9.13 13.21 9.88
C VAL A 746 10.35 14.13 9.96
N LYS A 747 10.14 15.46 9.95
CA LYS A 747 11.21 16.46 10.09
C LYS A 747 11.94 16.32 11.43
N SER A 748 11.20 16.16 12.54
CA SER A 748 11.76 15.94 13.88
C SER A 748 12.62 14.68 13.96
N ILE A 749 12.15 13.56 13.41
CA ILE A 749 12.91 12.29 13.37
C ILE A 749 14.27 12.49 12.68
N HIS A 750 14.30 13.25 11.58
CA HIS A 750 15.51 13.47 10.78
C HIS A 750 16.31 14.73 11.19
N GLU A 751 15.91 15.42 12.26
CA GLU A 751 16.48 16.70 12.70
C GLU A 751 16.54 17.76 11.59
N ILE A 752 15.54 17.78 10.71
CA ILE A 752 15.38 18.82 9.69
C ILE A 752 14.62 19.98 10.34
N PRO A 753 15.06 21.25 10.19
CA PRO A 753 14.34 22.42 10.69
C PRO A 753 12.88 22.42 10.25
N HIS A 754 11.93 22.76 11.13
CA HIS A 754 10.51 22.76 10.78
C HIS A 754 10.19 23.87 9.77
N SER A 755 10.66 25.08 10.07
CA SER A 755 10.60 26.28 9.23
C SER A 755 11.73 26.31 8.20
N GLY A 756 11.48 26.92 7.04
CA GLY A 756 12.49 27.07 5.96
C GLY A 756 12.88 25.79 5.21
N SER A 757 12.40 24.61 5.63
CA SER A 757 12.66 23.35 4.93
C SER A 757 11.48 22.91 4.04
N PRO A 758 11.75 22.47 2.79
CA PRO A 758 10.72 22.08 1.85
C PRO A 758 10.01 20.80 2.29
N VAL A 759 8.67 20.84 2.34
CA VAL A 759 7.83 19.66 2.62
C VAL A 759 7.94 18.62 1.51
N GLU A 760 8.22 19.07 0.27
CA GLU A 760 8.40 18.22 -0.90
C GLU A 760 9.51 17.18 -0.70
N TYR A 761 10.59 17.56 0.01
CA TYR A 761 11.68 16.64 0.33
C TYR A 761 11.22 15.45 1.19
N CYS A 762 10.28 15.68 2.11
CA CYS A 762 9.70 14.61 2.93
C CYS A 762 8.74 13.72 2.10
N GLN A 763 7.97 14.36 1.21
CA GLN A 763 6.90 13.74 0.43
C GLN A 763 7.41 12.88 -0.73
N LEU A 764 8.45 13.36 -1.42
CA LEU A 764 8.96 12.73 -2.62
C LEU A 764 9.43 11.30 -2.34
N PRO A 765 9.14 10.34 -3.24
CA PRO A 765 9.66 8.98 -3.14
C PRO A 765 11.17 8.95 -2.93
N ILE A 766 11.67 7.91 -2.25
CA ILE A 766 13.11 7.72 -2.04
C ILE A 766 13.86 7.66 -3.38
N SER A 767 13.24 7.06 -4.39
CA SER A 767 13.80 7.01 -5.76
C SER A 767 13.85 8.36 -6.46
N LYS A 768 13.12 9.36 -5.97
CA LYS A 768 13.13 10.75 -6.45
C LYS A 768 13.94 11.67 -5.50
N GLY A 769 14.76 11.10 -4.61
CA GLY A 769 15.65 11.85 -3.72
C GLY A 769 15.06 12.33 -2.39
N GLY A 770 13.78 12.05 -2.12
CA GLY A 770 13.11 12.41 -0.86
C GLY A 770 13.16 11.33 0.22
N LEU A 771 12.34 11.50 1.27
CA LEU A 771 12.17 10.54 2.37
C LEU A 771 11.04 9.52 2.11
N GLY A 772 10.15 9.79 1.15
CA GLY A 772 9.10 8.90 0.68
C GLY A 772 7.92 8.73 1.64
N VAL A 773 7.54 9.78 2.38
CA VAL A 773 6.34 9.80 3.24
C VAL A 773 5.25 10.60 2.53
N ALA A 774 4.31 9.91 1.88
CA ALA A 774 3.25 10.56 1.13
C ALA A 774 2.41 11.51 2.01
N CYS A 775 2.00 12.65 1.44
CA CYS A 775 1.13 13.59 2.14
C CYS A 775 -0.23 12.93 2.44
N PRO A 776 -0.66 12.87 3.71
CA PRO A 776 -1.95 12.29 4.08
C PRO A 776 -3.13 12.97 3.42
N LYS A 777 -3.13 14.31 3.34
CA LYS A 777 -4.17 15.10 2.66
C LYS A 777 -4.29 14.72 1.18
N ILE A 778 -3.19 14.74 0.42
CA ILE A 778 -3.19 14.39 -1.00
C ILE A 778 -3.63 12.92 -1.20
N THR A 779 -3.15 12.02 -0.33
CA THR A 779 -3.53 10.61 -0.37
C THR A 779 -5.01 10.41 -0.12
N ALA A 780 -5.59 11.13 0.83
CA ALA A 780 -7.03 11.11 1.12
C ALA A 780 -7.85 11.59 -0.08
N LEU A 781 -7.49 12.74 -0.67
CA LEU A 781 -8.18 13.30 -1.82
C LEU A 781 -8.15 12.36 -3.04
N ILE A 782 -6.97 11.80 -3.37
CA ILE A 782 -6.84 10.83 -4.47
C ILE A 782 -7.65 9.57 -4.17
N THR A 783 -7.57 9.04 -2.94
CA THR A 783 -8.29 7.81 -2.56
C THR A 783 -9.80 8.01 -2.64
N TYR A 784 -10.28 9.18 -2.22
CA TYR A 784 -11.67 9.55 -2.30
C TYR A 784 -12.15 9.67 -3.75
N LEU A 785 -11.40 10.37 -4.61
CA LEU A 785 -11.70 10.44 -6.06
C LEU A 785 -11.78 9.04 -6.66
N VAL A 786 -10.78 8.19 -6.43
CA VAL A 786 -10.77 6.81 -6.93
C VAL A 786 -11.97 6.02 -6.40
N SER A 787 -12.31 6.16 -5.13
CA SER A 787 -13.45 5.49 -4.50
C SER A 787 -14.76 5.89 -5.18
N THR A 788 -14.99 7.16 -5.47
CA THR A 788 -16.20 7.63 -6.16
C THR A 788 -16.23 7.19 -7.62
N MET A 789 -15.10 7.30 -8.34
CA MET A 789 -15.02 6.89 -9.75
C MET A 789 -15.21 5.39 -9.92
N LYS A 790 -14.74 4.55 -8.98
CA LYS A 790 -15.03 3.11 -8.95
C LYS A 790 -16.53 2.78 -8.90
N LYS A 791 -17.37 3.66 -8.35
CA LYS A 791 -18.82 3.45 -8.27
C LYS A 791 -19.50 3.87 -9.55
N LEU A 792 -19.08 5.00 -10.14
CA LEU A 792 -19.52 5.46 -11.46
C LEU A 792 -19.08 4.52 -12.58
N TRP A 793 -17.93 3.87 -12.43
CA TRP A 793 -17.35 2.87 -13.35
C TRP A 793 -17.50 1.44 -12.84
N SER A 794 -18.50 1.16 -12.00
CA SER A 794 -18.68 -0.18 -11.44
C SER A 794 -19.16 -1.16 -12.51
N ASP A 795 -18.64 -2.39 -12.47
CA ASP A 795 -19.18 -3.52 -13.25
C ASP A 795 -20.55 -3.97 -12.71
N ASP A 796 -20.89 -3.63 -11.45
CA ASP A 796 -22.21 -3.91 -10.87
C ASP A 796 -23.21 -2.84 -11.34
N GLU A 797 -24.07 -3.22 -12.29
CA GLU A 797 -25.09 -2.35 -12.89
C GLU A 797 -25.95 -1.65 -11.85
N TYR A 798 -26.25 -2.31 -10.72
CA TYR A 798 -27.02 -1.72 -9.63
C TYR A 798 -26.30 -0.51 -9.01
N ILE A 799 -24.99 -0.64 -8.75
CA ILE A 799 -24.19 0.45 -8.15
C ILE A 799 -24.00 1.57 -9.16
N LYS A 800 -23.65 1.21 -10.40
CA LYS A 800 -23.42 2.16 -11.49
C LYS A 800 -24.66 3.01 -11.74
N LYS A 801 -25.84 2.39 -11.87
CA LYS A 801 -27.11 3.10 -12.08
C LYS A 801 -27.46 3.99 -10.90
N LEU A 802 -27.38 3.49 -9.66
CA LEU A 802 -27.67 4.27 -8.46
C LEU A 802 -26.80 5.54 -8.38
N TYR A 803 -25.50 5.42 -8.64
CA TYR A 803 -24.56 6.55 -8.56
C TYR A 803 -24.71 7.54 -9.73
N SER A 804 -24.98 7.05 -10.94
CA SER A 804 -25.24 7.91 -12.11
C SER A 804 -26.54 8.70 -11.95
N ASP A 805 -27.63 8.04 -11.52
CA ASP A 805 -28.91 8.70 -11.22
C ASP A 805 -28.72 9.72 -10.09
N TYR A 806 -27.99 9.34 -9.04
CA TYR A 806 -27.69 10.25 -7.93
C TYR A 806 -26.90 11.49 -8.38
N LEU A 807 -25.88 11.31 -9.21
CA LEU A 807 -25.11 12.44 -9.76
C LEU A 807 -26.00 13.34 -10.62
N LYS A 808 -26.81 12.78 -11.51
CA LYS A 808 -27.73 13.55 -12.36
C LYS A 808 -28.65 14.43 -11.51
N GLU A 809 -29.25 13.86 -10.47
CA GLU A 809 -30.16 14.57 -9.57
C GLU A 809 -29.49 15.70 -8.77
N VAL A 810 -28.25 15.48 -8.31
CA VAL A 810 -27.47 16.53 -7.65
C VAL A 810 -27.14 17.66 -8.63
N VAL A 811 -26.76 17.34 -9.87
CA VAL A 811 -26.47 18.34 -10.90
C VAL A 811 -27.72 19.14 -11.25
N VAL A 812 -28.87 18.49 -11.47
CA VAL A 812 -30.17 19.17 -11.71
C VAL A 812 -30.48 20.13 -10.56
N ALA A 813 -30.40 19.66 -9.31
CA ALA A 813 -30.75 20.46 -8.14
C ALA A 813 -29.82 21.66 -7.87
N GLU A 814 -28.52 21.52 -8.17
CA GLU A 814 -27.52 22.57 -7.90
C GLU A 814 -27.29 23.54 -9.07
N THR A 815 -27.51 23.10 -10.31
CA THR A 815 -27.34 23.94 -11.52
C THR A 815 -28.66 24.52 -12.02
N GLY A 816 -29.79 23.86 -11.75
CA GLY A 816 -31.11 24.24 -12.25
C GLY A 816 -31.41 23.81 -13.69
N ARG A 817 -30.50 23.06 -14.36
CA ARG A 817 -30.72 22.50 -15.69
C ARG A 817 -31.59 21.24 -15.60
N GLN A 818 -32.59 21.11 -16.47
CA GLN A 818 -33.45 19.91 -16.50
C GLN A 818 -32.85 18.79 -17.37
N ASP A 819 -32.31 19.12 -18.55
CA ASP A 819 -31.68 18.16 -19.46
C ASP A 819 -30.17 18.08 -19.25
N VAL A 820 -29.76 17.34 -18.21
CA VAL A 820 -28.34 17.17 -17.87
C VAL A 820 -27.67 16.15 -18.79
N THR A 821 -26.68 16.61 -19.56
CA THR A 821 -25.79 15.79 -20.39
C THR A 821 -24.60 15.23 -19.60
N LEU A 822 -23.83 14.30 -20.19
CA LEU A 822 -22.58 13.81 -19.59
C LEU A 822 -21.53 14.92 -19.45
N SER A 823 -21.43 15.80 -20.45
CA SER A 823 -20.59 17.00 -20.40
C SER A 823 -20.96 17.93 -19.23
N ASP A 824 -22.26 18.11 -18.94
CA ASP A 824 -22.70 18.90 -17.79
C ASP A 824 -22.27 18.28 -16.45
N MET A 825 -22.39 16.95 -16.34
CA MET A 825 -21.95 16.20 -15.16
C MET A 825 -20.43 16.32 -14.97
N ALA A 826 -19.66 16.22 -16.07
CA ALA A 826 -18.23 16.38 -16.08
C ALA A 826 -17.80 17.80 -15.64
N ALA A 827 -18.41 18.84 -16.23
CA ALA A 827 -18.17 20.24 -15.88
C ALA A 827 -18.53 20.54 -14.41
N TYR A 828 -19.64 19.97 -13.91
CA TYR A 828 -20.02 20.08 -12.51
C TYR A 828 -18.99 19.46 -11.57
N LEU A 829 -18.53 18.24 -11.83
CA LEU A 829 -17.52 17.57 -11.00
C LEU A 829 -16.15 18.27 -11.07
N SER A 830 -15.80 18.85 -12.22
CA SER A 830 -14.58 19.65 -12.44
C SER A 830 -14.59 21.01 -11.75
N ASN A 831 -15.69 21.38 -11.07
CA ASN A 831 -15.88 22.68 -10.44
C ASN A 831 -15.86 23.86 -11.42
N GLU A 832 -16.31 23.65 -12.66
CA GLU A 832 -16.38 24.68 -13.71
C GLU A 832 -17.73 25.40 -13.72
N THR A 833 -18.78 24.72 -13.27
CA THR A 833 -20.11 25.33 -13.13
C THR A 833 -20.31 25.93 -11.75
N PRO A 834 -20.84 27.16 -11.61
CA PRO A 834 -21.19 27.71 -10.30
C PRO A 834 -22.28 26.84 -9.64
N SER A 835 -22.05 26.46 -8.39
CA SER A 835 -23.01 25.68 -7.60
C SER A 835 -23.83 26.63 -6.72
N LYS A 836 -25.16 26.57 -6.83
CA LYS A 836 -26.08 27.20 -5.87
C LYS A 836 -26.06 26.39 -4.58
N LYS A 837 -25.05 26.59 -3.74
CA LYS A 837 -24.95 25.93 -2.43
C LYS A 837 -26.22 26.22 -1.62
N LYS A 838 -27.04 25.18 -1.39
CA LYS A 838 -28.01 24.97 -0.27
C LYS A 838 -29.24 24.10 -0.64
N ASN A 839 -29.42 23.66 -1.89
CA ASN A 839 -30.60 22.87 -2.26
C ASN A 839 -30.53 21.39 -1.86
N PHE A 840 -29.45 20.69 -2.22
CA PHE A 840 -29.31 19.24 -1.96
C PHE A 840 -28.50 18.90 -0.69
N GLY A 841 -27.83 19.88 -0.08
CA GLY A 841 -26.91 19.68 1.03
C GLY A 841 -25.50 19.30 0.59
N TYR A 842 -24.64 18.90 1.53
CA TYR A 842 -23.27 18.51 1.24
C TYR A 842 -23.21 17.04 0.81
N THR A 843 -22.75 16.75 -0.42
CA THR A 843 -22.78 15.41 -0.99
C THR A 843 -21.41 14.83 -1.27
N THR A 844 -21.37 13.57 -1.71
CA THR A 844 -20.13 12.94 -2.18
C THR A 844 -19.49 13.72 -3.34
N PHE A 845 -20.31 14.31 -4.22
CA PHE A 845 -19.87 15.04 -5.41
C PHE A 845 -19.42 16.47 -5.10
N THR A 846 -20.01 17.10 -4.07
CA THR A 846 -19.47 18.35 -3.51
C THR A 846 -18.01 18.16 -3.06
N ARG A 847 -17.68 17.01 -2.46
CA ARG A 847 -16.27 16.69 -2.13
C ARG A 847 -15.42 16.45 -3.37
N ILE A 848 -15.94 15.87 -4.46
CA ILE A 848 -15.17 15.71 -5.71
C ILE A 848 -14.75 17.07 -6.27
N ARG A 849 -15.64 18.07 -6.25
CA ARG A 849 -15.32 19.45 -6.63
C ARG A 849 -14.19 20.03 -5.78
N GLU A 850 -14.25 19.81 -4.46
CA GLU A 850 -13.19 20.21 -3.53
C GLU A 850 -11.88 19.44 -3.77
N VAL A 851 -11.95 18.18 -4.22
CA VAL A 851 -10.78 17.37 -4.58
C VAL A 851 -10.12 17.93 -5.83
N CYS A 852 -10.85 18.19 -6.91
CA CYS A 852 -10.27 18.80 -8.13
C CYS A 852 -9.61 20.14 -7.79
N ARG A 853 -10.32 21.02 -7.08
CA ARG A 853 -9.76 22.30 -6.59
C ARG A 853 -8.52 22.09 -5.73
N GLY A 854 -8.56 21.15 -4.78
CA GLY A 854 -7.47 20.87 -3.86
C GLY A 854 -6.24 20.20 -4.49
N LEU A 855 -6.40 19.61 -5.67
CA LEU A 855 -5.34 18.93 -6.41
C LEU A 855 -4.73 19.79 -7.53
N SER A 856 -5.44 20.77 -8.11
CA SER A 856 -4.91 21.65 -9.17
C SER A 856 -5.02 23.16 -8.94
N SER A 857 -6.03 23.65 -8.21
CA SER A 857 -6.38 25.08 -8.24
C SER A 857 -5.92 25.89 -7.02
N ILE A 858 -5.42 25.25 -5.95
CA ILE A 858 -4.95 25.95 -4.75
C ILE A 858 -3.44 26.20 -4.85
N LYS A 859 -2.95 27.29 -4.23
CA LYS A 859 -1.52 27.50 -3.98
C LYS A 859 -0.90 26.24 -3.37
N ASP A 860 0.19 25.76 -3.96
CA ASP A 860 0.86 24.48 -3.61
C ASP A 860 0.09 23.20 -3.98
N ALA A 861 -0.84 23.27 -4.94
CA ALA A 861 -1.45 22.09 -5.57
C ALA A 861 -0.37 21.14 -6.16
N PRO A 862 -0.56 19.82 -6.05
CA PRO A 862 0.39 18.84 -6.59
C PRO A 862 0.31 18.62 -8.09
N LEU A 863 -0.72 19.10 -8.77
CA LEU A 863 -0.94 18.97 -10.22
C LEU A 863 -1.17 20.35 -10.82
N HIS A 864 -0.86 20.51 -12.11
CA HIS A 864 -1.22 21.71 -12.86
C HIS A 864 -2.72 21.70 -13.19
N LYS A 865 -3.23 20.56 -13.66
CA LYS A 865 -4.63 20.41 -14.08
C LYS A 865 -5.16 19.03 -13.72
N ILE A 866 -6.36 18.97 -13.15
CA ILE A 866 -7.16 17.75 -13.05
C ILE A 866 -8.62 18.10 -13.31
N LYS A 867 -9.22 17.43 -14.29
CA LYS A 867 -10.61 17.62 -14.69
C LYS A 867 -11.27 16.28 -14.94
N ILE A 868 -12.57 16.23 -14.72
CA ILE A 868 -13.44 15.17 -15.23
C ILE A 868 -13.98 15.68 -16.56
N VAL A 869 -13.87 14.85 -17.59
CA VAL A 869 -14.25 15.18 -18.98
C VAL A 869 -15.13 14.07 -19.55
N GLU A 870 -15.87 14.38 -20.59
CA GLU A 870 -16.49 13.38 -21.44
C GLU A 870 -15.47 12.90 -22.48
N HIS A 871 -15.30 11.59 -22.59
CA HIS A 871 -14.42 10.95 -23.57
C HIS A 871 -15.09 9.66 -24.04
N GLU A 872 -15.31 9.53 -25.35
CA GLU A 872 -15.98 8.38 -25.98
C GLU A 872 -17.37 8.08 -25.35
N GLY A 873 -18.15 9.13 -25.08
CA GLY A 873 -19.49 9.01 -24.48
C GLY A 873 -19.48 8.52 -23.02
N LYS A 874 -18.35 8.60 -22.32
CA LYS A 874 -18.19 8.20 -20.92
C LYS A 874 -17.43 9.25 -20.10
N LEU A 875 -17.62 9.24 -18.78
CA LEU A 875 -16.82 10.07 -17.88
C LEU A 875 -15.39 9.55 -17.80
N ALA A 876 -14.41 10.43 -17.99
CA ALA A 876 -12.98 10.18 -17.88
C ALA A 876 -12.29 11.22 -16.99
N ILE A 877 -11.09 10.92 -16.48
CA ILE A 877 -10.27 11.87 -15.70
C ILE A 877 -9.10 12.31 -16.57
N LEU A 878 -9.05 13.60 -16.87
CA LEU A 878 -7.93 14.25 -17.55
C LEU A 878 -6.99 14.85 -16.50
N VAL A 879 -5.71 14.51 -16.57
CA VAL A 879 -4.69 14.94 -15.62
C VAL A 879 -3.47 15.47 -16.35
N GLN A 880 -2.99 16.62 -15.91
CA GLN A 880 -1.73 17.21 -16.35
C GLN A 880 -0.88 17.55 -15.12
N ALA A 881 0.28 16.92 -14.99
CA ALA A 881 1.12 17.08 -13.81
C ALA A 881 1.84 18.44 -13.78
N ILE A 882 2.25 18.94 -14.95
CA ILE A 882 3.01 20.18 -15.17
C ILE A 882 2.42 20.89 -16.40
N GLU A 883 2.61 22.20 -16.51
CA GLU A 883 2.04 23.05 -17.57
C GLU A 883 2.47 22.60 -18.98
N ASP A 884 3.77 22.35 -19.19
CA ASP A 884 4.32 21.87 -20.47
C ASP A 884 4.30 20.33 -20.59
N GLY A 885 3.51 19.65 -19.75
CA GLY A 885 3.51 18.19 -19.64
C GLY A 885 2.43 17.55 -20.51
N PRO A 886 2.59 16.25 -20.85
CA PRO A 886 1.54 15.53 -21.56
C PRO A 886 0.28 15.41 -20.69
N GLU A 887 -0.88 15.58 -21.32
CA GLU A 887 -2.16 15.26 -20.69
C GLU A 887 -2.38 13.74 -20.70
N ALA A 888 -2.73 13.19 -19.54
CA ALA A 888 -3.09 11.79 -19.39
C ALA A 888 -4.60 11.66 -19.17
N VAL A 889 -5.26 10.84 -19.98
CA VAL A 889 -6.69 10.54 -19.85
C VAL A 889 -6.85 9.15 -19.24
N TYR A 890 -7.58 9.06 -18.14
CA TYR A 890 -7.88 7.81 -17.45
C TYR A 890 -9.37 7.48 -17.53
N THR A 891 -9.66 6.29 -18.06
CA THR A 891 -11.01 5.74 -18.25
C THR A 891 -11.26 4.54 -17.32
N GLU A 892 -12.42 3.90 -17.45
CA GLU A 892 -12.81 2.71 -16.68
C GLU A 892 -11.81 1.53 -16.80
N SER A 893 -11.12 1.38 -17.93
CA SER A 893 -10.07 0.36 -18.13
C SER A 893 -8.92 0.49 -17.13
N HIS A 894 -8.72 1.69 -16.58
CA HIS A 894 -7.66 2.01 -15.63
C HIS A 894 -8.06 1.82 -14.16
N VAL A 895 -9.33 1.51 -13.84
CA VAL A 895 -9.87 1.44 -12.46
C VAL A 895 -8.94 0.72 -11.47
N LYS A 896 -8.41 -0.44 -11.84
CA LYS A 896 -7.53 -1.26 -10.97
C LYS A 896 -6.20 -0.58 -10.63
N LYS A 897 -5.68 0.28 -11.51
CA LYS A 897 -4.37 0.97 -11.36
C LYS A 897 -4.51 2.47 -11.13
N LEU A 898 -5.73 3.03 -11.16
CA LEU A 898 -6.00 4.46 -11.12
C LEU A 898 -5.33 5.17 -9.94
N GLN A 899 -5.44 4.62 -8.74
CA GLN A 899 -4.81 5.22 -7.55
C GLN A 899 -3.28 5.30 -7.66
N LEU A 900 -2.65 4.31 -8.29
CA LEU A 900 -1.20 4.30 -8.52
C LEU A 900 -0.81 5.36 -9.56
N LEU A 901 -1.58 5.46 -10.65
CA LEU A 901 -1.36 6.41 -11.73
C LEU A 901 -1.50 7.85 -11.25
N LEU A 902 -2.59 8.18 -10.55
CA LEU A 902 -2.80 9.51 -9.96
C LEU A 902 -1.71 9.89 -8.94
N LYS A 903 -1.26 8.93 -8.11
CA LYS A 903 -0.13 9.16 -7.21
C LYS A 903 1.18 9.40 -7.97
N LYS A 904 1.39 8.76 -9.12
CA LYS A 904 2.57 8.97 -9.97
C LYS A 904 2.56 10.40 -10.53
N GLU A 905 1.43 10.85 -11.06
CA GLU A 905 1.27 12.21 -11.58
C GLU A 905 1.46 13.27 -10.49
N ALA A 906 0.83 13.10 -9.33
CA ALA A 906 1.03 14.01 -8.20
C ALA A 906 2.50 14.07 -7.75
N ASN A 907 3.21 12.94 -7.73
CA ASN A 907 4.65 12.91 -7.42
C ASN A 907 5.51 13.54 -8.53
N THR A 908 5.00 13.67 -9.75
CA THR A 908 5.69 14.38 -10.85
C THR A 908 5.51 15.89 -10.68
N GLY A 909 4.30 16.38 -10.44
CA GLY A 909 4.07 17.80 -10.18
C GLY A 909 4.74 18.30 -8.90
N ILE A 910 4.72 17.52 -7.80
CA ILE A 910 5.49 17.84 -6.58
C ILE A 910 7.00 17.94 -6.85
N LEU A 911 7.54 17.03 -7.69
CA LEU A 911 8.96 17.06 -8.03
C LEU A 911 9.30 18.31 -8.86
N HIS A 912 8.47 18.60 -9.86
CA HIS A 912 8.64 19.78 -10.71
C HIS A 912 8.63 21.05 -9.87
N ARG A 913 7.61 21.22 -9.02
CA ARG A 913 7.51 22.36 -8.10
C ARG A 913 8.73 22.50 -7.20
N PHE A 914 9.24 21.38 -6.67
CA PHE A 914 10.43 21.42 -5.83
C PHE A 914 11.67 21.90 -6.62
N ILE A 915 11.80 21.50 -7.89
CA ILE A 915 12.91 21.88 -8.74
C ILE A 915 12.81 23.35 -9.16
N THR A 916 11.63 23.79 -9.61
CA THR A 916 11.44 25.13 -10.20
C THR A 916 11.29 26.24 -9.16
N GLN A 917 10.48 26.03 -8.12
CA GLN A 917 10.22 27.07 -7.12
C GLN A 917 11.24 27.10 -5.98
N LYS A 918 12.01 26.01 -5.80
CA LYS A 918 13.02 25.90 -4.72
C LYS A 918 14.38 25.44 -5.29
N PRO A 919 14.94 26.15 -6.28
CA PRO A 919 16.07 25.68 -7.07
C PRO A 919 17.31 25.40 -6.22
N VAL A 920 17.63 26.28 -5.26
CA VAL A 920 18.79 26.11 -4.35
C VAL A 920 18.64 24.86 -3.48
N LYS A 921 17.43 24.59 -2.97
CA LYS A 921 17.15 23.46 -2.07
C LYS A 921 17.02 22.13 -2.82
N SER A 922 16.79 22.16 -4.13
CA SER A 922 16.58 20.97 -4.96
C SER A 922 17.82 20.49 -5.71
N GLN A 923 18.89 21.30 -5.78
CA GLN A 923 20.12 21.01 -6.55
C GLN A 923 20.63 19.58 -6.36
N VAL A 924 20.75 19.13 -5.10
CA VAL A 924 21.29 17.80 -4.81
C VAL A 924 20.30 16.69 -5.19
N VAL A 925 19.00 16.94 -5.09
CA VAL A 925 17.97 16.00 -5.54
C VAL A 925 18.03 15.80 -7.06
N GLN A 926 18.32 16.84 -7.83
CA GLN A 926 18.52 16.71 -9.29
C GLN A 926 19.68 15.75 -9.63
N VAL A 927 20.77 15.77 -8.85
CA VAL A 927 21.87 14.80 -8.99
C VAL A 927 21.42 13.39 -8.62
N VAL A 928 20.66 13.24 -7.52
CA VAL A 928 20.12 11.93 -7.10
C VAL A 928 19.19 11.32 -8.15
N LEU A 929 18.42 12.12 -8.89
CA LEU A 929 17.53 11.63 -9.96
C LEU A 929 18.29 10.91 -11.08
N GLN A 930 19.53 11.32 -11.38
CA GLN A 930 20.38 10.62 -12.36
C GLN A 930 20.72 9.20 -11.91
N HIS A 931 20.83 8.98 -10.59
CA HIS A 931 21.12 7.67 -10.03
C HIS A 931 20.47 7.44 -8.66
N PRO A 932 19.18 7.01 -8.63
CA PRO A 932 18.38 6.90 -7.42
C PRO A 932 18.94 6.01 -6.30
N GLN A 933 19.83 5.06 -6.64
CA GLN A 933 20.47 4.17 -5.66
C GLN A 933 21.36 4.93 -4.67
N SER A 934 21.84 6.13 -5.01
CA SER A 934 22.60 6.99 -4.08
C SER A 934 21.78 7.42 -2.85
N ASN A 935 20.46 7.29 -2.90
CA ASN A 935 19.55 7.57 -1.79
C ASN A 935 19.09 6.30 -1.04
N SER A 936 19.62 5.11 -1.34
CA SER A 936 19.12 3.86 -0.76
C SER A 936 19.36 3.72 0.74
N PHE A 937 20.29 4.48 1.31
CA PHE A 937 20.59 4.47 2.74
C PHE A 937 19.37 4.85 3.60
N VAL A 938 18.45 5.68 3.06
CA VAL A 938 17.19 6.09 3.70
C VAL A 938 16.30 4.88 4.00
N ARG A 939 16.34 3.84 3.15
CA ARG A 939 15.55 2.61 3.33
C ARG A 939 16.32 1.53 4.05
N ASN A 940 17.53 1.24 3.59
CA ASN A 940 18.24 0.03 4.00
C ASN A 940 18.92 0.18 5.37
N GLY A 941 19.21 1.42 5.79
CA GLY A 941 20.05 1.67 6.97
C GLY A 941 21.45 1.05 6.84
N GLY A 942 22.26 1.19 7.88
CA GLY A 942 23.48 0.39 8.07
C GLY A 942 24.63 0.62 7.07
N GLN A 943 24.52 1.57 6.13
CA GLN A 943 25.64 1.94 5.25
C GLN A 943 26.32 3.25 5.67
N MET A 944 25.76 3.95 6.65
CA MET A 944 26.32 5.14 7.28
C MET A 944 25.94 5.18 8.76
N SER A 945 26.65 5.99 9.55
CA SER A 945 26.31 6.22 10.96
C SER A 945 25.01 7.00 11.11
N PHE A 946 24.36 6.90 12.28
CA PHE A 946 23.17 7.71 12.58
C PHE A 946 23.48 9.21 12.55
N SER A 947 24.68 9.60 12.99
CA SER A 947 25.10 11.01 12.94
C SER A 947 25.25 11.51 11.50
N ALA A 948 25.76 10.69 10.58
CA ALA A 948 25.81 11.03 9.16
C ALA A 948 24.40 11.10 8.57
N HIS A 949 23.53 10.15 8.90
CA HIS A 949 22.14 10.14 8.42
C HIS A 949 21.33 11.36 8.89
N LYS A 950 21.56 11.86 10.11
CA LYS A 950 20.92 13.09 10.62
C LYS A 950 21.42 14.35 9.91
N ILE A 951 22.71 14.39 9.55
CA ILE A 951 23.32 15.56 8.91
C ILE A 951 23.05 15.60 7.42
N VAL A 952 23.09 14.45 6.73
CA VAL A 952 23.04 14.42 5.26
C VAL A 952 21.77 15.06 4.71
N HIS A 953 20.62 14.91 5.38
CA HIS A 953 19.37 15.54 4.93
C HIS A 953 19.42 17.06 5.03
N LYS A 954 19.91 17.62 6.14
CA LYS A 954 20.15 19.07 6.28
C LYS A 954 21.16 19.56 5.25
N ALA A 955 22.23 18.81 5.04
CA ALA A 955 23.28 19.14 4.09
C ALA A 955 22.78 19.18 2.64
N ARG A 956 21.96 18.21 2.24
CA ARG A 956 21.34 18.17 0.90
C ARG A 956 20.35 19.30 0.65
N LEU A 957 19.79 19.87 1.71
CA LEU A 957 18.91 21.02 1.67
C LEU A 957 19.66 22.35 1.89
N ASN A 958 21.00 22.36 1.96
CA ASN A 958 21.79 23.55 2.31
C ASN A 958 21.26 24.23 3.60
N LEU A 959 21.04 23.43 4.64
CA LEU A 959 20.52 23.83 5.96
C LEU A 959 21.51 23.51 7.10
N LEU A 960 22.79 23.30 6.78
CA LEU A 960 23.81 23.19 7.83
C LEU A 960 24.06 24.55 8.47
N VAL A 961 24.41 24.52 9.76
CA VAL A 961 24.73 25.72 10.51
C VAL A 961 26.10 26.21 10.05
N CYS A 962 26.12 27.33 9.34
CA CYS A 962 27.33 27.99 8.87
C CYS A 962 27.17 29.49 9.09
N ASN A 963 28.24 30.24 9.29
CA ASN A 963 28.14 31.70 9.48
C ASN A 963 27.52 32.40 8.27
N ALA A 964 27.67 31.86 7.05
CA ALA A 964 26.99 32.40 5.88
C ALA A 964 25.45 32.30 5.94
N ASN A 965 24.92 31.37 6.72
CA ASN A 965 23.48 31.10 6.84
C ASN A 965 22.85 31.79 8.06
N THR A 966 23.59 32.62 8.81
CA THR A 966 23.00 33.40 9.91
C THR A 966 22.13 34.53 9.34
N TRP A 967 20.95 34.71 9.92
CA TRP A 967 20.01 35.77 9.52
C TRP A 967 20.51 37.16 9.94
N ASP A 968 21.23 37.23 11.07
CA ASP A 968 21.81 38.46 11.59
C ASP A 968 22.86 39.03 10.61
N ALA A 969 22.52 40.17 10.00
CA ALA A 969 23.39 40.88 9.06
C ALA A 969 24.66 41.44 9.72
N THR A 970 24.63 41.69 11.03
CA THR A 970 25.78 42.22 11.80
C THR A 970 26.80 41.14 12.15
N SER A 971 26.37 39.87 12.17
CA SER A 971 27.27 38.75 12.42
C SER A 971 28.25 38.52 11.25
N THR A 972 29.52 38.27 11.59
CA THR A 972 30.54 37.96 10.58
C THR A 972 30.15 36.74 9.76
N LYS A 973 30.18 36.89 8.43
CA LYS A 973 29.96 35.78 7.49
C LYS A 973 31.26 35.03 7.19
N GLN A 974 32.39 35.49 7.71
CA GLN A 974 33.68 34.84 7.52
C GLN A 974 33.75 33.49 8.24
N CYS A 975 34.63 32.63 7.75
CA CYS A 975 34.91 31.33 8.31
C CYS A 975 35.41 31.41 9.75
N ARG A 976 34.73 30.74 10.67
CA ARG A 976 35.10 30.68 12.11
C ARG A 976 36.44 29.99 12.38
N ARG A 977 37.07 29.42 11.34
CA ARG A 977 38.33 28.67 11.43
C ARG A 977 39.43 29.32 10.62
N CYS A 978 39.29 29.38 9.30
CA CYS A 978 40.36 29.92 8.46
C CYS A 978 40.27 31.44 8.28
N VAL A 979 39.14 32.08 8.61
CA VAL A 979 38.87 33.53 8.52
C VAL A 979 38.93 34.12 7.09
N LYS A 980 39.51 33.41 6.13
CA LYS A 980 39.80 33.91 4.76
C LYS A 980 38.58 34.01 3.84
N GLU A 981 37.62 33.10 3.96
CA GLU A 981 36.49 33.01 3.03
C GLU A 981 35.15 33.03 3.79
N LYS A 982 34.06 33.32 3.07
CA LYS A 982 32.69 33.22 3.60
C LYS A 982 32.40 31.78 4.01
N GLU A 983 31.87 31.58 5.22
CA GLU A 983 31.63 30.25 5.77
C GLU A 983 30.39 29.59 5.18
N THR A 984 30.49 29.11 3.95
CA THR A 984 29.45 28.32 3.31
C THR A 984 29.64 26.83 3.56
N GLN A 985 28.59 26.04 3.34
CA GLN A 985 28.71 24.58 3.38
C GLN A 985 29.74 24.05 2.37
N MET A 986 29.82 24.65 1.19
CA MET A 986 30.81 24.33 0.17
C MET A 986 32.24 24.61 0.67
N HIS A 987 32.45 25.79 1.26
CA HIS A 987 33.73 26.17 1.87
C HIS A 987 34.18 25.13 2.90
N ILE A 988 33.31 24.81 3.88
CA ILE A 988 33.61 23.85 4.95
C ILE A 988 33.98 22.47 4.38
N LEU A 989 33.21 21.97 3.41
CA LEU A 989 33.31 20.60 2.93
C LEU A 989 34.37 20.39 1.84
N GLN A 990 34.88 21.45 1.20
CA GLN A 990 35.78 21.33 0.05
C GLN A 990 37.09 22.08 0.18
N VAL A 991 37.08 23.30 0.70
CA VAL A 991 38.18 24.26 0.47
C VAL A 991 38.84 24.74 1.76
N CYS A 992 38.14 24.68 2.90
CA CYS A 992 38.62 25.21 4.17
C CYS A 992 39.99 24.65 4.55
N THR A 993 40.98 25.54 4.66
CA THR A 993 42.38 25.18 4.94
C THR A 993 42.56 24.45 6.26
N TYR A 994 41.68 24.68 7.24
CA TYR A 994 41.66 23.98 8.53
C TYR A 994 41.40 22.46 8.38
N ASN A 995 40.64 22.04 7.36
CA ASN A 995 40.33 20.64 7.10
C ASN A 995 41.08 20.05 5.89
N LYS A 996 41.67 20.89 5.03
CA LYS A 996 42.22 20.51 3.71
C LYS A 996 43.33 19.46 3.80
N SER A 997 44.32 19.67 4.67
CA SER A 997 45.47 18.75 4.85
C SER A 997 45.17 17.51 5.69
N GLY A 998 43.92 17.31 6.13
CA GLY A 998 43.53 16.16 6.95
C GLY A 998 42.26 15.48 6.43
N LEU A 999 41.11 15.85 6.99
CA LEU A 999 39.85 15.11 6.80
C LEU A 999 39.30 15.17 5.36
N ILE A 1000 39.56 16.25 4.61
CA ILE A 1000 39.17 16.34 3.19
C ILE A 1000 39.95 15.31 2.36
N THR A 1001 41.25 15.18 2.63
CA THR A 1001 42.11 14.17 2.00
C THR A 1001 41.69 12.75 2.41
N GLU A 1002 41.37 12.52 3.69
CA GLU A 1002 40.84 11.22 4.14
C GLU A 1002 39.56 10.80 3.41
N ARG A 1003 38.62 11.74 3.16
CA ARG A 1003 37.40 11.46 2.38
C ARG A 1003 37.73 10.97 0.98
N HIS A 1004 38.64 11.66 0.31
CA HIS A 1004 39.09 11.31 -1.03
C HIS A 1004 39.77 9.92 -1.03
N ASN A 1005 40.72 9.69 -0.12
CA ASN A 1005 41.41 8.41 0.04
C ASN A 1005 40.43 7.25 0.31
N ALA A 1006 39.35 7.49 1.05
CA ALA A 1006 38.35 6.46 1.32
C ALA A 1006 37.60 5.98 0.06
N VAL A 1007 37.39 6.86 -0.92
CA VAL A 1007 36.80 6.49 -2.21
C VAL A 1007 37.86 5.82 -3.09
N HIS A 1008 39.05 6.41 -3.18
CA HIS A 1008 40.20 5.87 -3.89
C HIS A 1008 40.49 4.41 -3.51
N ASN A 1009 40.73 4.15 -2.21
CA ASN A 1009 41.12 2.84 -1.72
C ASN A 1009 40.07 1.75 -2.05
N LYS A 1010 38.79 2.10 -2.01
CA LYS A 1010 37.70 1.19 -2.37
C LYS A 1010 37.65 0.90 -3.87
N VAL A 1011 37.90 1.91 -4.71
CA VAL A 1011 37.99 1.70 -6.16
C VAL A 1011 39.20 0.82 -6.49
N SER A 1012 40.37 1.08 -5.90
CA SER A 1012 41.56 0.26 -6.11
C SER A 1012 41.34 -1.20 -5.68
N GLU A 1013 40.60 -1.44 -4.60
CA GLU A 1013 40.19 -2.79 -4.19
C GLU A 1013 39.29 -3.47 -5.24
N LEU A 1014 38.35 -2.73 -5.83
CA LEU A 1014 37.45 -3.25 -6.88
C LEU A 1014 38.21 -3.60 -8.16
N ILE A 1015 39.19 -2.78 -8.55
CA ILE A 1015 40.03 -3.03 -9.73
C ILE A 1015 40.83 -4.33 -9.57
N LYS A 1016 41.43 -4.55 -8.38
CA LYS A 1016 42.18 -5.78 -8.06
C LYS A 1016 41.33 -7.06 -8.17
N LYS A 1017 40.00 -6.94 -7.99
CA LYS A 1017 39.03 -8.02 -8.11
C LYS A 1017 38.37 -8.11 -9.49
N GLY A 1018 38.60 -7.14 -10.36
CA GLY A 1018 37.97 -7.01 -11.67
C GLY A 1018 38.63 -7.81 -12.79
N SER A 1019 38.15 -7.64 -14.02
CA SER A 1019 38.68 -8.30 -15.22
C SER A 1019 40.06 -7.79 -15.64
N LYS A 1020 40.40 -6.54 -15.29
CA LYS A 1020 41.72 -5.94 -15.53
C LYS A 1020 42.73 -6.18 -14.40
N ARG A 1021 42.52 -7.21 -13.58
CA ARG A 1021 43.45 -7.59 -12.48
C ARG A 1021 44.89 -7.89 -12.93
N ASN A 1022 45.09 -8.27 -14.19
CA ASN A 1022 46.40 -8.58 -14.76
C ASN A 1022 47.15 -7.32 -15.28
N TRP A 1023 46.51 -6.14 -15.24
CA TRP A 1023 47.13 -4.88 -15.62
C TRP A 1023 48.00 -4.35 -14.47
N LYS A 1024 49.10 -3.68 -14.79
CA LYS A 1024 49.96 -3.09 -13.76
C LYS A 1024 49.26 -1.86 -13.18
N LEU A 1025 48.77 -2.01 -11.95
CA LEU A 1025 48.20 -0.93 -11.14
C LEU A 1025 49.32 -0.15 -10.45
N VAL A 1026 49.35 1.16 -10.66
CA VAL A 1026 50.28 2.08 -10.00
C VAL A 1026 49.46 3.22 -9.40
N ASP A 1027 49.57 3.42 -8.09
CA ASP A 1027 48.86 4.46 -7.34
C ASP A 1027 49.76 5.70 -7.15
N ASP A 1028 49.20 6.91 -7.30
CA ASP A 1028 49.82 8.22 -7.03
C ASP A 1028 51.25 8.42 -7.60
N SER A 1029 51.47 7.99 -8.84
CA SER A 1029 52.79 8.04 -9.49
C SER A 1029 52.86 9.06 -10.62
N VAL A 1030 54.01 9.74 -10.75
CA VAL A 1030 54.34 10.55 -11.93
C VAL A 1030 54.74 9.62 -13.07
N ILE A 1031 54.14 9.80 -14.25
CA ILE A 1031 54.59 9.11 -15.46
C ILE A 1031 55.84 9.84 -15.97
N ALA A 1032 56.92 9.09 -16.22
CA ALA A 1032 58.17 9.66 -16.72
C ALA A 1032 57.94 10.47 -18.02
N GLY A 1033 58.16 11.79 -17.96
CA GLY A 1033 57.93 12.71 -19.06
C GLY A 1033 57.83 14.16 -18.61
N PRO A 1034 57.41 15.09 -19.49
CA PRO A 1034 57.39 16.54 -19.23
C PRO A 1034 56.29 17.01 -18.25
N SER A 1035 55.37 16.13 -17.86
CA SER A 1035 54.26 16.47 -16.97
C SER A 1035 54.55 16.12 -15.52
N VAL A 1036 54.31 17.08 -14.62
CA VAL A 1036 54.36 16.89 -13.15
C VAL A 1036 53.01 16.51 -12.54
N LYS A 1037 51.95 16.32 -13.34
CA LYS A 1037 50.60 16.02 -12.83
C LYS A 1037 50.51 14.56 -12.38
N ARG A 1038 49.99 14.30 -11.18
CA ARG A 1038 49.85 12.95 -10.60
C ARG A 1038 48.38 12.48 -10.63
N PRO A 1039 48.01 11.52 -11.48
CA PRO A 1039 46.71 10.87 -11.40
C PRO A 1039 46.68 9.90 -10.21
N ASP A 1040 45.52 9.74 -9.57
CA ASP A 1040 45.42 8.89 -8.37
C ASP A 1040 45.64 7.41 -8.70
N ILE A 1041 45.05 6.93 -9.80
CA ILE A 1041 45.11 5.54 -10.25
C ILE A 1041 45.61 5.49 -11.70
N MET A 1042 46.67 4.73 -11.95
CA MET A 1042 47.15 4.41 -13.29
C MET A 1042 47.12 2.90 -13.54
N LEU A 1043 46.53 2.49 -14.65
CA LEU A 1043 46.57 1.11 -15.15
C LEU A 1043 47.34 1.06 -16.46
N ARG A 1044 48.39 0.23 -16.51
CA ARG A 1044 49.12 -0.07 -17.74
C ARG A 1044 48.80 -1.49 -18.23
N SER A 1045 48.45 -1.57 -19.50
CA SER A 1045 48.24 -2.83 -20.22
C SER A 1045 49.48 -3.73 -20.19
N PRO A 1046 49.34 -5.07 -20.22
CA PRO A 1046 50.47 -5.99 -20.24
C PRO A 1046 51.40 -5.80 -21.45
N ASP A 1047 50.85 -5.39 -22.61
CA ASP A 1047 51.61 -5.08 -23.83
C ASP A 1047 52.18 -3.65 -23.84
N GLY A 1048 51.82 -2.83 -22.84
CA GLY A 1048 52.30 -1.47 -22.66
C GLY A 1048 51.76 -0.45 -23.66
N LYS A 1049 50.81 -0.82 -24.53
CA LYS A 1049 50.26 0.02 -25.62
C LYS A 1049 49.08 0.89 -25.19
N GLU A 1050 48.44 0.55 -24.07
CA GLU A 1050 47.32 1.30 -23.49
C GLU A 1050 47.60 1.67 -22.02
N ILE A 1051 47.31 2.93 -21.68
CA ILE A 1051 47.37 3.49 -20.32
C ILE A 1051 46.01 4.09 -19.98
N ILE A 1052 45.48 3.74 -18.81
CA ILE A 1052 44.24 4.30 -18.27
C ILE A 1052 44.57 5.12 -17.03
N LEU A 1053 44.16 6.38 -17.04
CA LEU A 1053 44.33 7.33 -15.94
C LEU A 1053 42.98 7.54 -15.28
N ALA A 1054 42.81 7.06 -14.04
CA ALA A 1054 41.63 7.29 -13.25
C ALA A 1054 41.92 8.22 -12.09
N ASP A 1055 41.08 9.23 -11.92
CA ASP A 1055 41.25 10.26 -10.89
C ASP A 1055 39.94 10.45 -10.14
N VAL A 1056 40.01 10.35 -8.82
CA VAL A 1056 38.89 10.39 -7.90
C VAL A 1056 38.65 11.83 -7.48
N THR A 1057 37.41 12.29 -7.59
CA THR A 1057 37.03 13.60 -7.10
C THR A 1057 35.72 13.56 -6.33
N CYS A 1058 35.69 14.32 -5.22
CA CYS A 1058 34.57 14.38 -4.31
C CYS A 1058 33.96 15.80 -4.26
N PRO A 1059 33.43 16.33 -5.38
CA PRO A 1059 32.99 17.73 -5.46
C PRO A 1059 31.76 17.99 -4.61
N TYR A 1060 31.53 19.28 -4.30
CA TYR A 1060 30.26 19.73 -3.73
C TYR A 1060 29.20 19.84 -4.83
N GLU A 1061 28.03 19.27 -4.57
CA GLU A 1061 27.04 18.98 -5.61
C GLU A 1061 26.13 20.16 -5.97
N CYS A 1062 26.71 21.29 -6.39
CA CYS A 1062 26.00 22.48 -6.91
C CYS A 1062 25.18 22.17 -8.19
N GLY A 1063 24.19 21.29 -8.09
CA GLY A 1063 23.39 20.78 -9.18
C GLY A 1063 24.17 19.92 -10.18
N LEU A 1064 23.53 19.63 -11.31
CA LEU A 1064 24.14 18.87 -12.42
C LEU A 1064 25.33 19.62 -13.03
N LYS A 1065 25.23 20.94 -13.17
CA LYS A 1065 26.32 21.79 -13.69
C LYS A 1065 27.58 21.72 -12.83
N GLY A 1066 27.44 21.68 -11.50
CA GLY A 1066 28.58 21.51 -10.59
C GLY A 1066 29.29 20.18 -10.79
N MET A 1067 28.53 19.09 -10.95
CA MET A 1067 29.09 17.76 -11.17
C MET A 1067 29.76 17.64 -12.54
N GLN A 1068 29.16 18.18 -13.59
CA GLN A 1068 29.71 18.20 -14.94
C GLN A 1068 31.02 19.00 -15.01
N ARG A 1069 31.07 20.20 -14.42
CA ARG A 1069 32.32 20.99 -14.36
C ARG A 1069 33.46 20.24 -13.67
N ALA A 1070 33.17 19.54 -12.57
CA ALA A 1070 34.18 18.72 -11.89
C ALA A 1070 34.67 17.55 -12.74
N TRP A 1071 33.81 16.98 -13.59
CA TRP A 1071 34.16 15.96 -14.55
C TRP A 1071 35.07 16.53 -15.66
N ASP A 1072 34.61 17.59 -16.34
CA ASP A 1072 35.31 18.19 -17.48
C ASP A 1072 36.69 18.69 -17.09
N HIS A 1073 36.79 19.35 -15.93
CA HIS A 1073 38.07 19.82 -15.40
C HIS A 1073 39.10 18.68 -15.26
N LYS A 1074 38.68 17.48 -14.83
CA LYS A 1074 39.58 16.33 -14.68
C LYS A 1074 39.97 15.74 -16.04
N VAL A 1075 39.03 15.65 -16.97
CA VAL A 1075 39.31 15.23 -18.35
C VAL A 1075 40.35 16.17 -18.96
N GLU A 1076 40.05 17.47 -19.01
CA GLU A 1076 40.95 18.46 -19.62
C GLU A 1076 42.32 18.51 -18.95
N LYS A 1077 42.37 18.47 -17.61
CA LYS A 1077 43.62 18.51 -16.84
C LYS A 1077 44.58 17.41 -17.29
N TYR A 1078 44.10 16.18 -17.45
CA TYR A 1078 44.96 15.04 -17.77
C TYR A 1078 45.15 14.82 -19.26
N THR A 1079 44.14 15.11 -20.09
CA THR A 1079 44.28 15.06 -21.55
C THR A 1079 45.36 16.02 -22.02
N LYS A 1080 45.36 17.28 -21.52
CA LYS A 1080 46.40 18.26 -21.84
C LYS A 1080 47.78 17.80 -21.32
N ALA A 1081 47.84 17.27 -20.10
CA ALA A 1081 49.08 16.88 -19.45
C ALA A 1081 49.79 15.67 -20.10
N TYR A 1082 49.04 14.76 -20.71
CA TYR A 1082 49.55 13.48 -21.20
C TYR A 1082 49.48 13.28 -22.72
N LYS A 1083 49.14 14.33 -23.47
CA LYS A 1083 49.09 14.33 -24.95
C LYS A 1083 50.38 13.83 -25.62
N TYR A 1084 51.55 14.04 -24.99
CA TYR A 1084 52.83 13.56 -25.51
C TYR A 1084 52.96 12.02 -25.57
N LEU A 1085 52.19 11.28 -24.76
CA LEU A 1085 52.19 9.82 -24.78
C LEU A 1085 51.44 9.26 -26.00
N GLU A 1086 50.39 9.97 -26.43
CA GLU A 1086 49.66 9.63 -27.65
C GLU A 1086 50.54 9.82 -28.88
N ALA A 1087 51.38 10.87 -28.90
CA ALA A 1087 52.39 11.08 -29.94
C ALA A 1087 53.47 9.98 -30.00
N ARG A 1088 53.61 9.17 -28.93
CA ARG A 1088 54.49 7.99 -28.87
C ARG A 1088 53.78 6.68 -29.21
N GLY A 1089 52.54 6.74 -29.73
CA GLY A 1089 51.75 5.57 -30.10
C GLY A 1089 51.11 4.84 -28.92
N ILE A 1090 51.08 5.44 -27.72
CA ILE A 1090 50.43 4.86 -26.54
C ILE A 1090 49.03 5.46 -26.41
N LYS A 1091 48.00 4.61 -26.40
CA LYS A 1091 46.62 5.05 -26.19
C LYS A 1091 46.41 5.45 -24.73
N VAL A 1092 46.08 6.71 -24.46
CA VAL A 1092 45.78 7.21 -23.11
C VAL A 1092 44.27 7.42 -22.96
N THR A 1093 43.66 6.82 -21.93
CA THR A 1093 42.24 7.03 -21.61
C THR A 1093 42.10 7.68 -20.23
N VAL A 1094 41.47 8.85 -20.16
CA VAL A 1094 41.20 9.56 -18.90
C VAL A 1094 39.79 9.23 -18.40
N LEU A 1095 39.70 8.68 -17.20
CA LEU A 1095 38.48 8.18 -16.58
C LEU A 1095 38.24 8.84 -15.22
N PRO A 1096 37.58 10.01 -15.16
CA PRO A 1096 37.21 10.61 -13.88
C PRO A 1096 36.25 9.71 -13.09
N ILE A 1097 36.42 9.71 -11.77
CA ILE A 1097 35.53 9.04 -10.83
C ILE A 1097 34.96 10.11 -9.90
N VAL A 1098 33.74 10.56 -10.24
CA VAL A 1098 33.08 11.66 -9.53
C VAL A 1098 32.04 11.09 -8.56
N VAL A 1099 32.25 11.32 -7.26
CA VAL A 1099 31.30 10.94 -6.19
C VAL A 1099 30.99 12.18 -5.34
N GLY A 1100 29.75 12.62 -5.31
CA GLY A 1100 29.41 13.87 -4.64
C GLY A 1100 29.65 13.83 -3.11
N SER A 1101 30.13 14.94 -2.56
CA SER A 1101 30.48 15.10 -1.14
C SER A 1101 29.31 14.88 -0.17
N LEU A 1102 28.07 15.09 -0.61
CA LEU A 1102 26.82 14.87 0.13
C LEU A 1102 26.23 13.47 -0.14
N GLY A 1103 27.07 12.57 -0.68
CA GLY A 1103 26.75 11.17 -0.91
C GLY A 1103 25.82 10.97 -2.10
N THR A 1104 26.13 11.63 -3.23
CA THR A 1104 25.44 11.40 -4.51
C THR A 1104 26.34 10.72 -5.52
N TRP A 1105 25.76 10.23 -6.61
CA TRP A 1105 26.49 9.50 -7.65
C TRP A 1105 26.36 10.23 -8.99
N TRP A 1106 27.49 10.42 -9.67
CA TRP A 1106 27.51 10.96 -11.02
C TRP A 1106 27.38 9.84 -12.05
N LYS A 1107 26.37 9.91 -12.93
CA LYS A 1107 26.02 8.82 -13.85
C LYS A 1107 27.18 8.40 -14.77
N PRO A 1108 27.95 9.31 -15.39
CA PRO A 1108 29.14 8.96 -16.18
C PRO A 1108 30.20 8.12 -15.45
N THR A 1109 30.32 8.25 -14.12
CA THR A 1109 31.27 7.45 -13.31
C THR A 1109 31.05 5.95 -13.46
N THR A 1110 29.82 5.51 -13.70
CA THR A 1110 29.52 4.09 -13.95
C THR A 1110 30.27 3.56 -15.18
N ASN A 1111 30.37 4.35 -16.24
CA ASN A 1111 31.09 3.96 -17.45
C ASN A 1111 32.61 3.93 -17.22
N SER A 1112 33.15 4.89 -16.44
CA SER A 1112 34.55 4.87 -16.01
C SER A 1112 34.90 3.57 -15.28
N LEU A 1113 34.08 3.14 -14.32
CA LEU A 1113 34.32 1.90 -13.57
C LEU A 1113 34.24 0.65 -14.44
N VAL A 1114 33.33 0.61 -15.43
CA VAL A 1114 33.27 -0.49 -16.40
C VAL A 1114 34.55 -0.57 -17.23
N GLN A 1115 35.06 0.57 -17.70
CA GLN A 1115 36.31 0.62 -18.46
C GLN A 1115 37.55 0.27 -17.63
N LEU A 1116 37.48 0.44 -16.30
CA LEU A 1116 38.48 -0.05 -15.34
C LEU A 1116 38.40 -1.57 -15.08
N GLY A 1117 37.47 -2.29 -15.75
CA GLY A 1117 37.34 -3.74 -15.65
C GLY A 1117 36.42 -4.22 -14.52
N ILE A 1118 35.58 -3.35 -13.96
CA ILE A 1118 34.62 -3.72 -12.90
C ILE A 1118 33.27 -4.04 -13.55
N ASP A 1119 32.68 -5.18 -13.20
CA ASP A 1119 31.40 -5.58 -13.78
C ASP A 1119 30.24 -4.70 -13.26
N ARG A 1120 29.22 -4.48 -14.11
CA ARG A 1120 28.07 -3.63 -13.79
C ARG A 1120 27.28 -4.11 -12.57
N LYS A 1121 27.27 -5.41 -12.26
CA LYS A 1121 26.54 -5.94 -11.10
C LYS A 1121 27.25 -5.51 -9.82
N THR A 1122 28.56 -5.70 -9.74
CA THR A 1122 29.39 -5.23 -8.62
C THR A 1122 29.30 -3.71 -8.46
N ILE A 1123 29.35 -2.94 -9.55
CA ILE A 1123 29.21 -1.47 -9.48
C ILE A 1123 27.89 -1.08 -8.79
N ASN A 1124 26.76 -1.64 -9.25
CA ASN A 1124 25.45 -1.33 -8.66
C ASN A 1124 25.35 -1.73 -7.17
N GLU A 1125 26.03 -2.78 -6.75
CA GLU A 1125 26.09 -3.19 -5.34
C GLU A 1125 26.97 -2.26 -4.49
N TRP A 1126 27.97 -1.62 -5.09
CA TRP A 1126 28.95 -0.77 -4.40
C TRP A 1126 28.63 0.72 -4.42
N ILE A 1127 27.85 1.23 -5.39
CA ILE A 1127 27.44 2.63 -5.45
C ILE A 1127 26.89 3.14 -4.10
N PRO A 1128 25.93 2.46 -3.46
CA PRO A 1128 25.44 2.90 -2.15
C PRO A 1128 26.52 2.97 -1.06
N LYS A 1129 27.48 2.04 -1.09
CA LYS A 1129 28.59 1.97 -0.12
C LYS A 1129 29.60 3.10 -0.31
N LEU A 1130 29.85 3.50 -1.56
CA LEU A 1130 30.73 4.61 -1.89
C LEU A 1130 30.08 5.94 -1.49
N CYS A 1131 28.84 6.19 -1.92
CA CYS A 1131 28.09 7.39 -1.55
C CYS A 1131 27.97 7.56 -0.03
N ALA A 1132 27.68 6.47 0.69
CA ALA A 1132 27.52 6.52 2.13
C ALA A 1132 28.86 6.77 2.87
N ALA A 1133 29.97 6.22 2.35
CA ALA A 1133 31.30 6.52 2.87
C ALA A 1133 31.66 8.00 2.68
N THR A 1134 31.43 8.55 1.48
CA THR A 1134 31.69 9.98 1.21
C THR A 1134 30.90 10.87 2.16
N ALA A 1135 29.60 10.59 2.37
CA ALA A 1135 28.76 11.34 3.31
C ALA A 1135 29.24 11.23 4.77
N GLU A 1136 29.72 10.06 5.20
CA GLU A 1136 30.25 9.83 6.54
C GLU A 1136 31.52 10.66 6.82
N TYR A 1137 32.46 10.69 5.88
CA TYR A 1137 33.66 11.52 6.00
C TYR A 1137 33.32 13.02 5.91
N SER A 1138 32.38 13.42 5.05
CA SER A 1138 31.87 14.80 5.02
C SER A 1138 31.25 15.24 6.36
N LYS A 1139 30.57 14.32 7.06
CA LYS A 1139 30.09 14.56 8.43
C LYS A 1139 31.25 14.78 9.42
N ASN A 1140 32.36 14.07 9.30
CA ASN A 1140 33.55 14.30 10.14
C ASN A 1140 34.16 15.68 9.87
N ILE A 1141 34.30 16.08 8.60
CA ILE A 1141 34.80 17.39 8.18
C ILE A 1141 33.96 18.51 8.82
N TYR A 1142 32.64 18.43 8.66
CA TYR A 1142 31.72 19.41 9.24
C TYR A 1142 31.81 19.46 10.77
N TRP A 1143 31.80 18.32 11.46
CA TRP A 1143 31.85 18.35 12.93
C TRP A 1143 33.18 18.85 13.48
N ARG A 1144 34.31 18.51 12.86
CA ARG A 1144 35.61 19.09 13.22
C ARG A 1144 35.60 20.60 13.02
N HIS A 1145 35.03 21.08 11.92
CA HIS A 1145 34.88 22.52 11.68
C HIS A 1145 34.08 23.21 12.79
N ILE A 1146 32.92 22.66 13.15
CA ILE A 1146 32.04 23.27 14.15
C ILE A 1146 32.64 23.19 15.56
N LYS A 1147 33.14 22.02 15.98
CA LYS A 1147 33.58 21.76 17.36
C LYS A 1147 35.07 22.04 17.63
N GLY A 1148 35.86 22.22 16.57
CA GLY A 1148 37.32 22.42 16.62
C GLY A 1148 38.06 21.15 16.98
N ASP A 1149 39.29 21.28 17.49
CA ASP A 1149 40.16 20.13 17.84
C ASP A 1149 39.61 19.28 19.00
N ARG A 1150 38.55 19.74 19.67
CA ARG A 1150 37.78 18.95 20.64
C ARG A 1150 37.01 17.81 19.98
N TYR A 1151 36.81 17.83 18.66
CA TYR A 1151 36.18 16.74 17.92
C TYR A 1151 37.18 15.63 17.62
N GLN A 1152 36.98 14.46 18.22
CA GLN A 1152 37.70 13.25 17.84
C GLN A 1152 36.89 12.52 16.77
N SER A 1153 37.54 12.17 15.65
CA SER A 1153 36.92 11.34 14.62
C SER A 1153 36.54 9.99 15.24
N ILE A 1154 35.26 9.67 15.15
CA ILE A 1154 34.76 8.38 15.65
C ILE A 1154 34.93 7.38 14.51
N PRO A 1155 35.50 6.19 14.75
CA PRO A 1155 35.58 5.13 13.74
C PRO A 1155 34.21 4.89 13.08
N MET A 1156 34.19 4.56 11.78
CA MET A 1156 32.96 4.31 11.04
C MET A 1156 32.14 3.22 11.74
N LYS A 1157 30.94 3.60 12.24
CA LYS A 1157 29.97 2.69 12.82
C LYS A 1157 28.80 2.54 11.86
N PHE A 1158 28.60 1.33 11.37
CA PHE A 1158 27.45 0.98 10.56
C PHE A 1158 26.36 0.42 11.49
N GLY A 1159 25.22 1.11 11.61
CA GLY A 1159 24.11 0.63 12.44
C GLY A 1159 24.40 0.63 13.95
N LEU A 1160 24.02 -0.45 14.65
CA LEU A 1160 24.08 -0.60 16.11
C LEU A 1160 25.38 -1.29 16.63
N ASP A 1161 26.28 -1.69 15.73
CA ASP A 1161 27.43 -2.49 16.13
C ASP A 1161 28.50 -1.64 16.85
N LYS A 1162 28.97 -2.17 17.99
CA LYS A 1162 30.15 -1.62 18.68
C LYS A 1162 31.39 -2.04 17.87
N PRO A 1163 32.45 -1.21 17.75
CA PRO A 1163 33.69 -1.65 17.14
C PRO A 1163 34.27 -2.88 17.89
N PRO A 1164 35.33 -3.54 17.41
CA PRO A 1164 36.11 -4.50 18.20
C PRO A 1164 37.22 -3.82 19.03
N GLY A 1165 37.38 -4.17 20.32
CA GLY A 1165 38.34 -3.54 21.26
C GLY A 1165 37.75 -2.87 22.51
N ASN A 1166 38.49 -1.95 23.16
CA ASN A 1166 38.00 -1.12 24.28
C ASN A 1166 38.20 0.39 24.00
N SER A 1167 38.68 0.76 22.81
CA SER A 1167 39.07 2.12 22.43
C SER A 1167 37.91 3.12 22.35
N TRP A 1168 36.66 2.66 22.24
CA TRP A 1168 35.46 3.51 22.31
C TRP A 1168 34.93 3.71 23.74
N LYS A 1169 35.43 2.98 24.74
CA LYS A 1169 35.11 3.31 26.13
C LYS A 1169 35.82 4.62 26.41
N ARG A 1170 35.04 5.68 26.73
CA ARG A 1170 35.57 6.96 27.20
C ARG A 1170 36.75 6.68 28.14
N ARG A 1171 37.97 7.06 27.76
CA ARG A 1171 39.05 7.20 28.74
C ARG A 1171 38.51 8.16 29.79
N LYS A 1172 38.40 7.71 31.05
CA LYS A 1172 38.01 8.58 32.17
C LYS A 1172 38.83 9.86 32.04
N ARG A 1173 38.15 11.01 32.01
CA ARG A 1173 38.79 12.34 31.96
C ARG A 1173 39.97 12.33 32.93
N ARG A 1174 41.21 12.52 32.45
CA ARG A 1174 42.28 12.93 33.37
C ARG A 1174 41.80 14.24 33.99
N LYS A 1175 41.66 14.27 35.32
CA LYS A 1175 41.40 15.52 36.04
C LYS A 1175 42.46 16.52 35.58
N PRO A 1176 42.09 17.79 35.28
CA PRO A 1176 43.10 18.80 35.01
C PRO A 1176 44.05 18.85 36.23
N PRO A 1177 45.37 19.06 36.01
CA PRO A 1177 46.29 19.26 37.12
C PRO A 1177 45.77 20.44 37.94
N LYS A 1178 45.76 20.30 39.27
CA LYS A 1178 45.41 21.41 40.16
C LYS A 1178 46.35 22.58 39.83
N PRO A 1179 45.85 23.82 39.76
CA PRO A 1179 46.74 24.97 39.66
C PRO A 1179 47.71 24.94 40.83
N ALA A 1180 49.01 25.06 40.54
CA ALA A 1180 50.01 25.26 41.56
C ALA A 1180 49.69 26.57 42.27
N LYS A 1181 49.65 26.53 43.61
CA LYS A 1181 49.65 27.75 44.41
C LYS A 1181 51.03 28.39 44.26
N ASN A 1182 51.09 29.51 43.55
CA ASN A 1182 51.71 30.77 43.95
C ASN A 1182 51.43 31.82 42.89
#